data_AF-A0A1B9MB07-F1
#
_entry.id   AF-A0A1B9MB07-F1
#
_cell.length_a   1.000
_cell.length_b   1.000
_cell.length_c   1.000
_cell.angle_alpha   90.00
_cell.angle_beta   90.00
_cell.angle_gamma   90.00
#
_symmetry.space_group_name_H-M   'P 1'
#
loop_
_entity.id
_entity.type
_entity.pdbx_description
1 polymer ?
#
loop_
_entity_poly.entity_id
_entity_poly.type
_entity_poly.pdbx_seq_one_letter_code
_entity_poly.pdbx_strand_id
1 'polypeptide(L)'
;MIGTDKDDIILGSKGNDILSGGKGNDLLSGGAGNDTYLFNLGDGHDTIDNQGELEYTGFLNRIKSDVDTIRFGDGISADMLSCARRNKDLVISINSQNSITIKNWFSTGDTQLAARVDFFEFTDGSQLNIKDWYNNSPIITSGTVKDETLLSSNYNDIYRFGRNSGHDQITELGGNDKLEFVDGIMPSDIRFSRQGTDIIATLIGGNSSITFKNIFSDATSARAGINTNNVIEEFIFADGTKLTWDEVLNNHLYMIGTDKDDIILGSKGNDILSGGKGNDLLSGGAGNDTYLFNLGDGHDTIDNQGELEYTGFLNRIKSDVDTIRFGDGISADMLSCARRNKDLVISINSQNSITIKNWFSTGDTQLAARVDFFEFTDGSQLNIKDWYNNSPIITSGTVKDETLLSSNYNDIYRFGRNSGHDQITELGGNDKLEFVDGIMPSDIRFSRQGTDIIATLIGGNSSITFKNIFSDATSARASINTNNVIEEFIFADGTKLTWDEVLNNHLYMIGTDRNDTILGSKGNDILSGGKGNDLLSGGAGNDTYLFNLGDGHDTIDNRGELGYTGFLNRIKSDVDTIRFGDGISAKMIDIKKSATDLLLTFGTDSITIKNWFSTNLDTKLSSQIDIFQFADGSSWLAADINAHINDGIPLPVFSSNAPISNFTLITQSVSAFVASDDDSDAVTCELMLANPLPHFNHSIKA
;
A
#
# COMPACT_ATOMS: atom_id res chain seq x y z
N MET A 1 60.90 -1.43 45.10
CA MET A 1 62.07 -2.11 44.49
C MET A 1 62.73 -1.14 43.54
N ILE A 2 64.06 -1.08 43.56
CA ILE A 2 64.85 -0.17 42.72
C ILE A 2 65.87 -1.03 41.99
N GLY A 3 65.92 -0.91 40.66
CA GLY A 3 66.92 -1.56 39.83
C GLY A 3 68.27 -0.83 39.87
N THR A 4 69.13 -1.18 38.94
CA THR A 4 70.52 -0.75 38.84
C THR A 4 70.68 0.28 37.71
N ASP A 5 71.92 0.55 37.28
CA ASP A 5 72.20 1.37 36.09
C ASP A 5 72.28 0.49 34.81
N LYS A 6 71.60 -0.66 34.77
CA LYS A 6 71.58 -1.62 33.67
C LYS A 6 70.15 -2.08 33.41
N ASP A 7 69.91 -2.67 32.23
CA ASP A 7 68.64 -3.33 31.89
C ASP A 7 68.27 -4.40 32.93
N ASP A 8 67.19 -4.17 33.66
CA ASP A 8 66.69 -4.96 34.77
C ASP A 8 65.26 -5.50 34.50
N ILE A 9 64.90 -6.57 35.22
CA ILE A 9 63.53 -7.09 35.28
C ILE A 9 63.07 -7.04 36.73
N ILE A 10 62.03 -6.27 37.02
CA ILE A 10 61.52 -6.03 38.37
C ILE A 10 60.09 -6.55 38.47
N LEU A 11 59.82 -7.37 39.49
CA LEU A 11 58.54 -8.04 39.70
C LEU A 11 57.98 -7.70 41.10
N GLY A 12 56.82 -7.04 41.17
CA GLY A 12 56.08 -6.71 42.41
C GLY A 12 55.30 -7.90 42.98
N SER A 13 54.67 -8.67 42.11
CA SER A 13 53.83 -9.83 42.44
C SER A 13 52.46 -9.43 42.97
N LYS A 14 52.13 -9.66 44.25
CA LYS A 14 50.83 -9.28 44.82
C LYS A 14 51.07 -8.32 45.97
N GLY A 15 50.39 -7.19 45.95
CA GLY A 15 50.55 -6.11 46.92
C GLY A 15 50.48 -4.75 46.25
N ASN A 16 50.64 -3.70 47.04
CA ASN A 16 50.79 -2.35 46.50
C ASN A 16 52.29 -2.06 46.43
N ASP A 17 52.90 -2.23 45.27
CA ASP A 17 54.34 -2.16 45.10
C ASP A 17 54.78 -0.81 44.52
N ILE A 18 55.98 -0.37 44.88
CA ILE A 18 56.63 0.79 44.25
C ILE A 18 57.84 0.28 43.49
N LEU A 19 57.86 0.40 42.16
CA LEU A 19 58.89 -0.12 41.27
C LEU A 19 59.63 1.04 40.58
N SER A 20 60.95 0.95 40.47
CA SER A 20 61.78 1.90 39.73
C SER A 20 62.87 1.13 39.02
N GLY A 21 62.97 1.28 37.69
CA GLY A 21 63.99 0.63 36.87
C GLY A 21 65.40 1.10 37.21
N GLY A 22 65.56 2.40 37.45
CA GLY A 22 66.87 3.03 37.52
C GLY A 22 67.25 3.52 36.13
N LYS A 23 68.51 3.38 35.72
CA LYS A 23 68.90 3.67 34.34
C LYS A 23 68.98 2.37 33.55
N GLY A 24 68.54 2.40 32.31
CA GLY A 24 68.62 1.22 31.44
C GLY A 24 67.44 1.17 30.50
N ASN A 25 67.13 0.00 29.99
CA ASN A 25 65.82 -0.27 29.42
C ASN A 25 65.19 -1.39 30.22
N ASP A 26 64.34 -1.04 31.17
CA ASP A 26 63.89 -1.96 32.21
C ASP A 26 62.51 -2.54 31.92
N LEU A 27 62.24 -3.74 32.43
CA LEU A 27 60.91 -4.36 32.42
C LEU A 27 60.35 -4.36 33.84
N LEU A 28 59.30 -3.59 34.06
CA LEU A 28 58.61 -3.47 35.35
C LEU A 28 57.27 -4.19 35.29
N SER A 29 57.05 -5.14 36.19
CA SER A 29 55.76 -5.81 36.34
C SER A 29 55.28 -5.67 37.78
N GLY A 30 54.23 -4.87 37.98
CA GLY A 30 53.64 -4.64 39.29
C GLY A 30 52.93 -5.89 39.79
N GLY A 31 52.03 -6.43 38.96
CA GLY A 31 51.22 -7.58 39.32
C GLY A 31 49.85 -7.15 39.85
N ALA A 32 49.36 -7.81 40.90
CA ALA A 32 48.03 -7.53 41.44
C ALA A 32 48.11 -6.58 42.65
N GLY A 33 47.38 -5.47 42.59
CA GLY A 33 47.29 -4.46 43.65
C GLY A 33 47.62 -3.06 43.12
N ASN A 34 47.61 -2.05 43.99
CA ASN A 34 47.80 -0.66 43.56
C ASN A 34 49.30 -0.36 43.43
N ASP A 35 49.85 -0.49 42.23
CA ASP A 35 51.27 -0.36 41.98
C ASP A 35 51.66 1.06 41.53
N THR A 36 52.88 1.45 41.87
CA THR A 36 53.47 2.74 41.48
C THR A 36 54.78 2.53 40.74
N TYR A 37 54.84 2.92 39.48
CA TYR A 37 56.02 2.87 38.62
C TYR A 37 56.69 4.25 38.62
N LEU A 38 57.86 4.35 39.24
CA LEU A 38 58.66 5.59 39.28
C LEU A 38 59.48 5.72 38.01
N PHE A 39 59.43 6.90 37.38
CA PHE A 39 60.20 7.20 36.17
C PHE A 39 60.78 8.61 36.19
N ASN A 40 62.08 8.75 35.93
CA ASN A 40 62.84 10.01 35.94
C ASN A 40 63.50 10.27 34.58
N LEU A 41 63.97 11.51 34.38
CA LEU A 41 64.81 11.83 33.22
C LEU A 41 66.16 11.12 33.32
N GLY A 42 66.50 10.36 32.28
CA GLY A 42 67.72 9.56 32.20
C GLY A 42 67.50 8.08 32.50
N ASP A 43 66.28 7.67 32.83
CA ASP A 43 65.94 6.28 33.14
C ASP A 43 65.95 5.42 31.88
N GLY A 44 65.65 5.98 30.69
CA GLY A 44 65.80 5.31 29.40
C GLY A 44 64.48 4.84 28.79
N HIS A 45 64.45 3.65 28.19
CA HIS A 45 63.25 3.11 27.52
C HIS A 45 62.64 1.94 28.28
N ASP A 46 61.85 2.25 29.30
CA ASP A 46 61.26 1.24 30.17
C ASP A 46 59.96 0.67 29.60
N THR A 47 59.64 -0.55 30.02
CA THR A 47 58.43 -1.28 29.66
C THR A 47 57.68 -1.71 30.91
N ILE A 48 56.38 -1.40 30.98
CA ILE A 48 55.48 -1.82 32.04
C ILE A 48 54.61 -2.98 31.55
N ASP A 49 54.64 -4.09 32.27
CA ASP A 49 53.72 -5.22 32.15
C ASP A 49 52.85 -5.29 33.41
N ASN A 50 51.76 -4.52 33.41
CA ASN A 50 51.03 -4.17 34.63
C ASN A 50 50.42 -5.38 35.36
N GLN A 51 49.70 -6.25 34.64
CA GLN A 51 49.07 -7.47 35.17
C GLN A 51 48.05 -7.25 36.32
N GLY A 52 47.32 -6.14 36.28
CA GLY A 52 46.38 -5.71 37.34
C GLY A 52 45.26 -6.71 37.69
N GLU A 53 44.74 -6.57 38.91
CA GLU A 53 43.73 -7.39 39.54
C GLU A 53 42.34 -7.13 38.95
N LEU A 54 41.68 -8.22 38.54
CA LEU A 54 40.37 -8.19 37.88
C LEU A 54 39.32 -8.92 38.72
N GLU A 55 38.23 -8.24 39.04
CA GLU A 55 37.09 -8.74 39.83
C GLU A 55 35.83 -8.90 38.99
N TYR A 56 34.95 -9.83 39.38
CA TYR A 56 33.67 -10.04 38.69
C TYR A 56 32.62 -9.04 39.17
N THR A 57 31.94 -8.40 38.22
CA THR A 57 30.71 -7.65 38.44
C THR A 57 29.52 -8.44 37.90
N GLY A 58 29.06 -9.42 38.69
CA GLY A 58 27.99 -10.34 38.31
C GLY A 58 28.49 -11.60 37.61
N PHE A 59 27.68 -12.17 36.71
CA PHE A 59 27.92 -13.51 36.14
C PHE A 59 28.87 -13.57 34.94
N LEU A 60 29.02 -12.49 34.17
CA LEU A 60 29.78 -12.50 32.91
C LEU A 60 30.78 -11.35 32.74
N ASN A 61 30.70 -10.31 33.56
CA ASN A 61 31.52 -9.10 33.38
C ASN A 61 32.63 -9.04 34.42
N ARG A 62 33.82 -8.58 33.99
CA ARG A 62 34.96 -8.31 34.87
C ARG A 62 35.34 -6.84 34.79
N ILE A 63 35.82 -6.31 35.92
CA ILE A 63 36.39 -4.96 36.03
C ILE A 63 37.79 -5.05 36.62
N LYS A 64 38.62 -4.05 36.35
CA LYS A 64 39.87 -3.85 37.09
C LYS A 64 39.52 -3.24 38.45
N SER A 65 40.03 -3.81 39.54
CA SER A 65 39.73 -3.37 40.91
C SER A 65 40.86 -2.59 41.58
N ASP A 66 42.09 -2.75 41.11
CA ASP A 66 43.25 -1.98 41.55
C ASP A 66 43.44 -0.69 40.75
N VAL A 67 44.27 0.20 41.30
CA VAL A 67 44.61 1.52 40.75
C VAL A 67 46.13 1.65 40.66
N ASP A 68 46.64 1.68 39.43
CA ASP A 68 48.06 1.73 39.13
C ASP A 68 48.48 3.12 38.66
N THR A 69 49.67 3.53 39.06
CA THR A 69 50.18 4.89 38.82
C THR A 69 51.58 4.88 38.23
N ILE A 70 51.80 5.62 37.16
CA ILE A 70 53.15 6.05 36.77
C ILE A 70 53.43 7.38 37.46
N ARG A 71 54.43 7.42 38.34
CA ARG A 71 54.84 8.65 39.03
C ARG A 71 56.12 9.18 38.40
N PHE A 72 56.03 10.36 37.83
CA PHE A 72 57.15 11.04 37.20
C PHE A 72 57.97 11.85 38.22
N GLY A 73 59.29 11.80 38.06
CA GLY A 73 60.23 12.64 38.80
C GLY A 73 60.32 14.08 38.29
N ASP A 74 61.19 14.87 38.93
CA ASP A 74 61.35 16.30 38.62
C ASP A 74 61.73 16.54 37.16
N GLY A 75 61.11 17.56 36.56
CA GLY A 75 61.40 17.98 35.19
C GLY A 75 60.63 17.24 34.09
N ILE A 76 59.65 16.42 34.44
CA ILE A 76 58.68 15.84 33.51
C ILE A 76 57.30 16.42 33.83
N SER A 77 56.69 17.07 32.84
CA SER A 77 55.34 17.63 32.93
C SER A 77 54.43 17.04 31.85
N ALA A 78 53.11 17.14 32.02
CA ALA A 78 52.13 16.51 31.14
C ALA A 78 52.24 16.95 29.67
N ASP A 79 52.64 18.20 29.40
CA ASP A 79 52.84 18.76 28.07
C ASP A 79 54.06 18.21 27.33
N MET A 80 54.96 17.52 28.03
CA MET A 80 56.10 16.82 27.43
C MET A 80 55.73 15.44 26.90
N LEU A 81 54.59 14.90 27.30
CA LEU A 81 54.19 13.54 26.98
C LEU A 81 53.58 13.48 25.57
N SER A 82 54.04 12.52 24.77
CA SER A 82 53.45 12.19 23.47
C SER A 82 53.22 10.70 23.36
N CYS A 83 52.17 10.29 22.64
CA CYS A 83 51.81 8.89 22.47
C CYS A 83 52.21 8.37 21.08
N ALA A 84 52.58 7.10 21.03
CA ALA A 84 52.72 6.32 19.81
C ALA A 84 52.24 4.89 20.07
N ARG A 85 51.85 4.18 19.01
CA ARG A 85 51.41 2.79 19.08
C ARG A 85 52.50 1.90 18.50
N ARG A 86 52.83 0.84 19.23
CA ARG A 86 53.69 -0.24 18.73
C ARG A 86 52.95 -1.55 18.90
N ASN A 87 52.34 -2.05 17.83
CA ASN A 87 51.45 -3.22 17.87
C ASN A 87 50.30 -3.02 18.88
N LYS A 88 50.33 -3.74 20.00
CA LYS A 88 49.33 -3.67 21.08
C LYS A 88 49.76 -2.77 22.24
N ASP A 89 50.94 -2.17 22.16
CA ASP A 89 51.54 -1.43 23.26
C ASP A 89 51.40 0.07 23.05
N LEU A 90 51.17 0.80 24.14
CA LEU A 90 51.20 2.25 24.19
C LEU A 90 52.62 2.71 24.54
N VAL A 91 53.23 3.49 23.66
CA VAL A 91 54.54 4.10 23.88
C VAL A 91 54.33 5.57 24.24
N ILE A 92 54.70 5.94 25.45
CA ILE A 92 54.68 7.31 25.96
C ILE A 92 56.11 7.86 25.84
N SER A 93 56.32 8.77 24.90
CA SER A 93 57.61 9.42 24.68
C SER A 93 57.66 10.76 25.40
N ILE A 94 58.74 10.98 26.14
CA ILE A 94 59.01 12.23 26.88
C ILE A 94 60.05 13.06 26.12
N ASN A 95 61.07 12.39 25.57
CA ASN A 95 62.05 12.95 24.65
C ASN A 95 62.73 11.81 23.86
N SER A 96 63.75 12.13 23.06
CA SER A 96 64.45 11.14 22.21
C SER A 96 65.19 10.04 22.98
N GLN A 97 65.41 10.20 24.28
CA GLN A 97 66.16 9.26 25.12
C GLN A 97 65.29 8.61 26.21
N ASN A 98 64.04 9.04 26.39
CA ASN A 98 63.21 8.62 27.51
C ASN A 98 61.80 8.28 27.03
N SER A 99 61.36 7.04 27.28
CA SER A 99 60.00 6.61 26.98
C SER A 99 59.55 5.48 27.91
N ILE A 100 58.24 5.41 28.14
CA ILE A 100 57.61 4.28 28.84
C ILE A 100 56.73 3.53 27.84
N THR A 101 56.86 2.22 27.76
CA THR A 101 55.98 1.35 26.96
C THR A 101 55.04 0.57 27.88
N ILE A 102 53.74 0.82 27.81
CA ILE A 102 52.75 0.00 28.52
C ILE A 102 52.31 -1.13 27.60
N LYS A 103 52.63 -2.37 27.99
CA LYS A 103 52.29 -3.55 27.21
C LYS A 103 50.79 -3.78 27.13
N ASN A 104 50.33 -4.29 25.99
CA ASN A 104 48.95 -4.75 25.79
C ASN A 104 47.85 -3.70 26.00
N TRP A 105 48.20 -2.40 26.07
CA TRP A 105 47.26 -1.29 26.23
C TRP A 105 46.10 -1.33 25.22
N PHE A 106 46.39 -1.65 23.96
CA PHE A 106 45.42 -1.76 22.87
C PHE A 106 44.95 -3.20 22.62
N SER A 107 45.07 -4.10 23.60
CA SER A 107 44.46 -5.43 23.53
C SER A 107 42.93 -5.35 23.70
N THR A 108 42.24 -6.49 23.70
CA THR A 108 40.80 -6.58 23.98
C THR A 108 40.54 -7.45 25.22
N GLY A 109 39.34 -7.32 25.79
CA GLY A 109 38.87 -8.13 26.92
C GLY A 109 39.73 -7.99 28.17
N ASP A 110 39.79 -9.05 28.98
CA ASP A 110 40.52 -9.08 30.25
C ASP A 110 42.00 -8.70 30.11
N THR A 111 42.65 -9.07 29.00
CA THR A 111 44.05 -8.68 28.75
C THR A 111 44.21 -7.18 28.68
N GLN A 112 43.28 -6.47 28.04
CA GLN A 112 43.27 -5.01 28.04
C GLN A 112 43.01 -4.46 29.44
N LEU A 113 41.98 -4.98 30.12
CA LEU A 113 41.57 -4.49 31.42
C LEU A 113 42.75 -4.54 32.42
N ALA A 114 43.48 -5.66 32.47
CA ALA A 114 44.61 -5.86 33.38
C ALA A 114 45.87 -5.06 32.99
N ALA A 115 46.05 -4.79 31.69
CA ALA A 115 47.22 -4.08 31.17
C ALA A 115 47.21 -2.57 31.49
N ARG A 116 46.06 -1.99 31.84
CA ARG A 116 45.93 -0.55 32.05
C ARG A 116 46.69 -0.09 33.28
N VAL A 117 47.45 0.98 33.11
CA VAL A 117 47.85 1.89 34.19
C VAL A 117 46.86 3.05 34.22
N ASP A 118 46.42 3.46 35.41
CA ASP A 118 45.26 4.35 35.56
C ASP A 118 45.64 5.83 35.56
N PHE A 119 46.72 6.19 36.25
CA PHE A 119 47.11 7.59 36.44
C PHE A 119 48.58 7.87 36.13
N PHE A 120 48.83 9.05 35.58
CA PHE A 120 50.09 9.75 35.76
C PHE A 120 50.03 10.58 37.05
N GLU A 121 51.09 10.59 37.83
CA GLU A 121 51.29 11.49 38.97
C GLU A 121 52.57 12.29 38.76
N PHE A 122 52.50 13.61 38.91
CA PHE A 122 53.64 14.53 38.73
C PHE A 122 54.13 15.09 40.06
N THR A 123 55.34 15.68 40.09
CA THR A 123 55.96 16.13 41.34
C THR A 123 55.28 17.34 41.99
N ASP A 124 54.42 18.05 41.26
CA ASP A 124 53.53 19.09 41.79
C ASP A 124 52.28 18.54 42.49
N GLY A 125 52.11 17.21 42.51
CA GLY A 125 50.97 16.50 43.09
C GLY A 125 49.75 16.41 42.17
N SER A 126 49.85 16.91 40.93
CA SER A 126 48.78 16.74 39.95
C SER A 126 48.71 15.29 39.46
N GLN A 127 47.48 14.84 39.17
CA GLN A 127 47.22 13.53 38.60
C GLN A 127 46.43 13.67 37.29
N LEU A 128 46.77 12.84 36.32
CA LEU A 128 46.10 12.79 35.02
C LEU A 128 45.70 11.34 34.71
N ASN A 129 44.41 11.11 34.44
CA ASN A 129 43.97 9.79 34.02
C ASN A 129 44.55 9.46 32.63
N ILE A 130 45.23 8.33 32.49
CA ILE A 130 45.96 8.00 31.26
C ILE A 130 45.00 7.74 30.09
N LYS A 131 43.84 7.13 30.36
CA LYS A 131 42.80 6.93 29.34
C LYS A 131 42.26 8.26 28.84
N ASP A 132 41.95 9.20 29.74
CA ASP A 132 41.43 10.51 29.36
C ASP A 132 42.49 11.34 28.62
N TRP A 133 43.76 11.25 29.04
CA TRP A 133 44.88 11.87 28.32
C TRP A 133 45.00 11.34 26.89
N TYR A 134 44.99 10.01 26.72
CA TYR A 134 45.02 9.40 25.38
C TYR A 134 43.82 9.86 24.53
N ASN A 135 42.61 9.80 25.08
CA ASN A 135 41.39 10.18 24.36
C ASN A 135 41.35 11.66 23.92
N ASN A 136 42.10 12.54 24.60
CA ASN A 136 42.25 13.96 24.25
C ASN A 136 43.41 14.23 23.28
N SER A 137 44.27 13.25 23.03
CA SER A 137 45.38 13.34 22.06
C SER A 137 45.61 11.97 21.40
N PRO A 138 44.60 11.47 20.67
CA PRO A 138 44.65 10.14 20.09
C PRO A 138 45.66 10.06 18.94
N ILE A 139 46.09 8.83 18.64
CA ILE A 139 47.04 8.58 17.57
C ILE A 139 46.33 8.70 16.23
N ILE A 140 46.92 9.45 15.31
CA ILE A 140 46.44 9.55 13.94
C ILE A 140 47.01 8.40 13.12
N THR A 141 46.13 7.52 12.65
CA THR A 141 46.47 6.39 11.78
C THR A 141 46.20 6.75 10.34
N SER A 142 47.15 6.48 9.44
CA SER A 142 46.99 6.70 8.00
C SER A 142 47.48 5.47 7.25
N GLY A 143 46.69 4.99 6.30
CA GLY A 143 47.12 3.95 5.36
C GLY A 143 48.15 4.47 4.35
N THR A 144 48.70 3.55 3.57
CA THR A 144 49.61 3.87 2.47
C THR A 144 48.88 3.65 1.13
N VAL A 145 49.63 3.51 0.03
CA VAL A 145 49.05 3.14 -1.28
C VAL A 145 48.69 1.66 -1.37
N LYS A 146 49.00 0.87 -0.34
CA LYS A 146 48.72 -0.56 -0.29
C LYS A 146 47.35 -0.79 0.34
N ASP A 147 46.91 -2.03 0.32
CA ASP A 147 45.66 -2.42 0.98
C ASP A 147 45.98 -2.84 2.40
N GLU A 148 45.58 -2.04 3.39
CA GLU A 148 45.93 -2.24 4.79
C GLU A 148 44.71 -2.42 5.69
N THR A 149 44.87 -3.14 6.79
CA THR A 149 43.91 -3.13 7.89
C THR A 149 44.39 -2.11 8.91
N LEU A 150 43.67 -0.99 9.02
CA LEU A 150 44.02 0.05 9.97
C LEU A 150 43.67 -0.41 11.39
N LEU A 151 44.54 -0.10 12.34
CA LEU A 151 44.44 -0.59 13.70
C LEU A 151 43.46 0.25 14.52
N SER A 152 42.37 -0.37 14.99
CA SER A 152 41.42 0.20 15.96
C SER A 152 41.79 -0.15 17.41
N SER A 153 41.11 0.46 18.38
CA SER A 153 41.17 0.21 19.81
C SER A 153 39.80 0.45 20.48
N ASN A 154 39.70 0.25 21.80
CA ASN A 154 38.49 0.59 22.59
C ASN A 154 38.54 2.05 23.12
N TYR A 155 39.31 2.91 22.46
CA TYR A 155 39.59 4.29 22.82
C TYR A 155 39.34 5.17 21.60
N ASN A 156 39.31 6.50 21.78
CA ASN A 156 39.12 7.39 20.63
C ASN A 156 40.30 7.24 19.66
N ASP A 157 40.00 6.93 18.41
CA ASP A 157 40.97 6.80 17.33
C ASP A 157 40.69 7.80 16.20
N ILE A 158 41.74 8.27 15.52
CA ILE A 158 41.61 9.16 14.36
C ILE A 158 42.27 8.47 13.16
N TYR A 159 41.52 8.30 12.09
CA TYR A 159 41.99 7.77 10.82
C TYR A 159 42.07 8.88 9.78
N ARG A 160 43.00 8.78 8.83
CA ARG A 160 43.09 9.67 7.66
C ARG A 160 43.01 8.90 6.37
N PHE A 161 42.17 9.40 5.48
CA PHE A 161 41.98 8.89 4.12
C PHE A 161 42.20 9.99 3.09
N GLY A 162 43.12 9.76 2.16
CA GLY A 162 43.51 10.70 1.11
C GLY A 162 43.34 10.10 -0.29
N ARG A 163 43.79 10.84 -1.31
CA ARG A 163 43.55 10.45 -2.72
C ARG A 163 44.35 9.21 -3.18
N ASN A 164 45.35 8.80 -2.39
CA ASN A 164 46.25 7.69 -2.69
C ASN A 164 46.35 6.70 -1.52
N SER A 165 45.26 6.51 -0.78
CA SER A 165 45.20 5.62 0.39
C SER A 165 44.92 4.14 0.06
N GLY A 166 45.17 3.69 -1.18
CA GLY A 166 44.91 2.28 -1.56
C GLY A 166 43.48 1.81 -1.26
N HIS A 167 43.31 0.53 -0.93
CA HIS A 167 42.03 -0.05 -0.50
C HIS A 167 42.10 -0.55 0.95
N ASP A 168 41.93 0.37 1.89
CA ASP A 168 42.05 0.10 3.31
C ASP A 168 40.77 -0.47 3.95
N GLN A 169 40.91 -1.09 5.11
CA GLN A 169 39.79 -1.62 5.90
C GLN A 169 39.93 -1.30 7.39
N ILE A 170 38.79 -1.03 8.04
CA ILE A 170 38.67 -0.77 9.48
C ILE A 170 37.64 -1.73 10.07
N THR A 171 37.98 -2.33 11.22
CA THR A 171 37.00 -2.99 12.11
C THR A 171 37.08 -2.30 13.46
N GLU A 172 36.05 -1.55 13.82
CA GLU A 172 36.04 -0.81 15.07
C GLU A 172 35.85 -1.71 16.28
N LEU A 173 36.49 -1.33 17.38
CA LEU A 173 36.40 -2.02 18.67
C LEU A 173 35.70 -1.14 19.74
N GLY A 174 35.47 0.14 19.43
CA GLY A 174 34.65 1.10 20.19
C GLY A 174 35.43 2.34 20.59
N GLY A 175 34.76 3.46 20.81
CA GLY A 175 35.46 4.73 21.03
C GLY A 175 34.53 5.90 20.74
N ASN A 176 35.11 7.08 20.56
CA ASN A 176 34.49 8.15 19.77
C ASN A 176 35.49 8.50 18.67
N ASP A 177 35.40 7.73 17.60
CA ASP A 177 36.36 7.61 16.53
C ASP A 177 36.01 8.54 15.37
N LYS A 178 37.05 8.93 14.64
CA LYS A 178 36.92 9.91 13.55
C LYS A 178 37.65 9.46 12.31
N LEU A 179 37.05 9.67 11.15
CA LEU A 179 37.72 9.58 9.86
C LEU A 179 37.87 10.97 9.23
N GLU A 180 39.11 11.42 9.07
CA GLU A 180 39.46 12.66 8.38
C GLU A 180 39.74 12.38 6.90
N PHE A 181 38.90 12.90 6.02
CA PHE A 181 39.16 13.00 4.59
C PHE A 181 40.10 14.18 4.32
N VAL A 182 41.31 13.90 3.84
CA VAL A 182 42.36 14.90 3.57
C VAL A 182 42.47 15.21 2.08
N ASP A 183 43.53 15.90 1.63
CA ASP A 183 43.81 16.16 0.20
C ASP A 183 42.68 16.89 -0.57
N GLY A 184 41.94 17.75 0.12
CA GLY A 184 40.83 18.50 -0.48
C GLY A 184 39.65 17.62 -0.89
N ILE A 185 39.51 16.42 -0.33
CA ILE A 185 38.37 15.54 -0.56
C ILE A 185 37.12 16.16 0.10
N MET A 186 36.08 16.32 -0.72
CA MET A 186 34.77 16.84 -0.33
C MET A 186 33.75 15.70 -0.20
N PRO A 187 32.59 15.90 0.46
CA PRO A 187 31.53 14.89 0.50
C PRO A 187 31.12 14.42 -0.90
N SER A 188 31.07 15.32 -1.89
CA SER A 188 30.74 15.00 -3.29
C SER A 188 31.78 14.15 -4.01
N ASP A 189 32.98 13.98 -3.44
CA ASP A 189 34.03 13.14 -4.01
C ASP A 189 33.92 11.68 -3.54
N ILE A 190 33.07 11.39 -2.55
CA ILE A 190 32.93 10.05 -1.96
C ILE A 190 31.57 9.45 -2.31
N ARG A 191 31.60 8.18 -2.70
CA ARG A 191 30.42 7.33 -2.81
C ARG A 191 30.46 6.28 -1.71
N PHE A 192 29.46 6.27 -0.85
CA PHE A 192 29.25 5.18 0.10
C PHE A 192 28.48 4.05 -0.60
N SER A 193 28.89 2.82 -0.36
CA SER A 193 28.26 1.64 -0.93
C SER A 193 28.20 0.53 0.10
N ARG A 194 27.09 -0.22 0.12
CA ARG A 194 26.94 -1.36 1.03
C ARG A 194 27.27 -2.65 0.31
N GLN A 195 28.06 -3.51 0.95
CA GLN A 195 28.35 -4.85 0.49
C GLN A 195 28.19 -5.84 1.65
N GLY A 196 27.08 -6.58 1.67
CA GLY A 196 26.74 -7.45 2.80
C GLY A 196 26.58 -6.68 4.11
N THR A 197 27.43 -6.97 5.10
CA THR A 197 27.46 -6.28 6.40
C THR A 197 28.35 -5.04 6.42
N ASP A 198 29.10 -4.79 5.35
CA ASP A 198 30.14 -3.77 5.31
C ASP A 198 29.67 -2.54 4.53
N ILE A 199 30.28 -1.38 4.83
CA ILE A 199 30.14 -0.17 4.02
C ILE A 199 31.51 0.20 3.45
N ILE A 200 31.55 0.56 2.18
CA ILE A 200 32.75 0.98 1.46
C ILE A 200 32.56 2.43 1.02
N ALA A 201 33.42 3.32 1.50
CA ALA A 201 33.58 4.67 0.96
C ALA A 201 34.60 4.64 -0.19
N THR A 202 34.16 4.94 -1.40
CA THR A 202 35.00 4.94 -2.61
C THR A 202 35.19 6.35 -3.14
N LEU A 203 36.42 6.72 -3.49
CA LEU A 203 36.72 7.99 -4.14
C LEU A 203 36.26 7.97 -5.60
N ILE A 204 35.34 8.87 -5.96
CA ILE A 204 34.82 9.01 -7.32
C ILE A 204 35.93 9.50 -8.26
N GLY A 205 36.12 8.81 -9.38
CA GLY A 205 37.19 9.12 -10.34
C GLY A 205 38.61 8.81 -9.85
N GLY A 206 38.76 8.19 -8.68
CA GLY A 206 40.03 7.72 -8.13
C GLY A 206 40.12 6.19 -8.05
N ASN A 207 41.20 5.69 -7.42
CA ASN A 207 41.42 4.27 -7.18
C ASN A 207 41.63 3.96 -5.69
N SER A 208 41.04 4.76 -4.81
CA SER A 208 41.15 4.56 -3.36
C SER A 208 39.78 4.34 -2.73
N SER A 209 39.74 3.47 -1.73
CA SER A 209 38.54 3.18 -0.96
C SER A 209 38.90 2.83 0.48
N ILE A 210 37.96 3.02 1.40
CA ILE A 210 38.06 2.53 2.75
C ILE A 210 36.80 1.73 3.12
N THR A 211 36.99 0.53 3.65
CA THR A 211 35.92 -0.39 4.03
C THR A 211 35.72 -0.38 5.54
N PHE A 212 34.51 -0.06 5.99
CA PHE A 212 34.08 -0.20 7.37
C PHE A 212 33.39 -1.56 7.53
N LYS A 213 33.99 -2.43 8.32
CA LYS A 213 33.54 -3.82 8.50
C LYS A 213 32.41 -3.92 9.52
N ASN A 214 31.48 -4.85 9.26
CA ASN A 214 30.43 -5.26 10.20
C ASN A 214 29.46 -4.17 10.65
N ILE A 215 29.32 -3.09 9.88
CA ILE A 215 28.41 -1.97 10.19
C ILE A 215 26.96 -2.44 10.31
N PHE A 216 26.54 -3.38 9.46
CA PHE A 216 25.21 -3.97 9.47
C PHE A 216 25.19 -5.39 10.06
N SER A 217 26.13 -5.75 10.95
CA SER A 217 26.17 -7.11 11.55
C SER A 217 24.89 -7.51 12.27
N ASP A 218 24.20 -6.52 12.85
CA ASP A 218 22.98 -6.71 13.64
C ASP A 218 21.72 -6.46 12.78
N ALA A 219 21.90 -6.10 11.51
CA ALA A 219 20.81 -5.76 10.61
C ALA A 219 20.14 -7.03 10.07
N THR A 220 18.91 -7.27 10.51
CA THR A 220 18.13 -8.47 10.14
C THR A 220 17.09 -8.22 9.05
N SER A 221 16.94 -6.97 8.57
CA SER A 221 16.02 -6.58 7.50
C SER A 221 16.46 -5.26 6.83
N ALA A 222 15.86 -4.89 5.70
CA ALA A 222 16.08 -3.58 5.05
C ALA A 222 15.74 -2.40 5.99
N ARG A 223 14.84 -2.62 6.96
CA ARG A 223 14.46 -1.63 7.98
C ARG A 223 15.34 -1.67 9.24
N ALA A 224 16.37 -2.51 9.29
CA ALA A 224 17.23 -2.59 10.47
C ALA A 224 18.31 -1.50 10.42
N GLY A 225 18.62 -0.92 11.59
CA GLY A 225 19.71 0.05 11.73
C GLY A 225 21.08 -0.61 11.72
N ILE A 226 22.12 0.22 11.85
CA ILE A 226 23.51 -0.22 12.01
C ILE A 226 23.79 -0.62 13.45
N ASN A 227 24.89 -1.35 13.66
CA ASN A 227 25.50 -1.48 14.97
C ASN A 227 25.99 -0.09 15.43
N THR A 228 25.59 0.37 16.61
CA THR A 228 25.98 1.71 17.10
C THR A 228 27.17 1.68 18.07
N ASN A 229 27.67 0.49 18.46
CA ASN A 229 28.65 0.37 19.54
C ASN A 229 30.09 0.19 19.03
N ASN A 230 30.28 -0.09 17.75
CA ASN A 230 31.59 -0.36 17.13
C ASN A 230 31.62 0.22 15.71
N VAL A 231 31.53 1.54 15.61
CA VAL A 231 31.50 2.26 14.32
C VAL A 231 32.24 3.58 14.45
N ILE A 232 32.64 4.18 13.33
CA ILE A 232 33.21 5.53 13.35
C ILE A 232 32.09 6.55 13.58
N GLU A 233 32.18 7.38 14.61
CA GLU A 233 31.11 8.30 14.97
C GLU A 233 31.07 9.57 14.08
N GLU A 234 32.22 10.03 13.58
CA GLU A 234 32.32 11.30 12.84
C GLU A 234 33.22 11.21 11.60
N PHE A 235 32.67 11.53 10.44
CA PHE A 235 33.41 11.76 9.19
C PHE A 235 33.69 13.26 9.04
N ILE A 236 34.95 13.65 8.87
CA ILE A 236 35.37 15.06 8.74
C ILE A 236 36.00 15.27 7.37
N PHE A 237 35.43 16.15 6.56
CA PHE A 237 35.93 16.49 5.23
C PHE A 237 36.88 17.68 5.25
N ALA A 238 37.64 17.84 4.16
CA ALA A 238 38.71 18.83 4.09
C ALA A 238 38.21 20.30 4.13
N ASP A 239 36.93 20.54 3.82
CA ASP A 239 36.25 21.84 3.98
C ASP A 239 35.69 22.07 5.40
N GLY A 240 35.84 21.10 6.30
CA GLY A 240 35.27 21.12 7.64
C GLY A 240 33.83 20.60 7.71
N THR A 241 33.23 20.15 6.60
CA THR A 241 31.95 19.45 6.61
C THR A 241 32.07 18.18 7.45
N LYS A 242 31.03 17.88 8.22
CA LYS A 242 30.97 16.71 9.08
C LYS A 242 29.75 15.88 8.71
N LEU A 243 29.93 14.56 8.65
CA LEU A 243 28.83 13.62 8.51
C LEU A 243 28.84 12.61 9.66
N THR A 244 27.66 12.21 10.06
CA THR A 244 27.37 11.07 10.93
C THR A 244 26.88 9.88 10.09
N TRP A 245 26.81 8.69 10.69
CA TRP A 245 26.19 7.55 10.00
C TRP A 245 24.74 7.80 9.62
N ASP A 246 23.95 8.48 10.45
CA ASP A 246 22.56 8.80 10.12
C ASP A 246 22.47 9.63 8.82
N GLU A 247 23.38 10.60 8.63
CA GLU A 247 23.43 11.42 7.40
C GLU A 247 23.93 10.65 6.17
N VAL A 248 24.89 9.73 6.36
CA VAL A 248 25.37 8.84 5.30
C VAL A 248 24.25 7.89 4.85
N LEU A 249 23.60 7.23 5.81
CA LEU A 249 22.56 6.24 5.55
C LEU A 249 21.30 6.86 4.95
N ASN A 250 20.92 8.07 5.37
CA ASN A 250 19.70 8.71 4.88
C ASN A 250 19.74 9.16 3.40
N ASN A 251 20.92 9.27 2.78
CA ASN A 251 21.06 9.98 1.50
C ASN A 251 22.05 9.37 0.48
N HIS A 252 22.92 8.41 0.87
CA HIS A 252 24.16 8.16 0.10
C HIS A 252 24.53 6.70 -0.16
N LEU A 253 23.66 5.71 0.06
CA LEU A 253 24.05 4.32 -0.22
C LEU A 253 23.79 3.94 -1.68
N TYR A 254 24.88 3.59 -2.36
CA TYR A 254 24.83 2.96 -3.67
C TYR A 254 25.06 1.46 -3.52
N MET A 255 24.11 0.64 -3.94
CA MET A 255 24.18 -0.81 -3.90
C MET A 255 24.18 -1.37 -5.31
N ILE A 256 25.21 -2.14 -5.65
CA ILE A 256 25.35 -2.79 -6.95
C ILE A 256 25.47 -4.29 -6.70
N GLY A 257 24.59 -5.07 -7.33
CA GLY A 257 24.77 -6.51 -7.42
C GLY A 257 25.85 -6.88 -8.42
N THR A 258 25.88 -8.15 -8.76
CA THR A 258 26.88 -8.79 -9.59
C THR A 258 26.29 -9.12 -10.96
N ASP A 259 26.92 -10.06 -11.68
CA ASP A 259 26.37 -10.61 -12.94
C ASP A 259 25.52 -11.88 -12.66
N LYS A 260 25.08 -12.10 -11.42
CA LYS A 260 24.29 -13.25 -10.97
C LYS A 260 23.05 -12.77 -10.24
N ASP A 261 22.09 -13.67 -10.07
CA ASP A 261 20.91 -13.45 -9.22
C ASP A 261 21.32 -13.10 -7.78
N ASP A 262 21.10 -11.85 -7.41
CA ASP A 262 21.44 -11.25 -6.12
C ASP A 262 20.21 -10.87 -5.30
N ILE A 263 20.40 -10.75 -3.97
CA ILE A 263 19.43 -10.16 -3.06
C ILE A 263 20.06 -8.88 -2.50
N ILE A 264 19.49 -7.74 -2.86
CA ILE A 264 19.96 -6.43 -2.45
C ILE A 264 18.93 -5.82 -1.50
N LEU A 265 19.36 -5.58 -0.26
CA LEU A 265 18.57 -4.96 0.79
C LEU A 265 19.15 -3.58 1.10
N GLY A 266 18.34 -2.55 0.89
CA GLY A 266 18.61 -1.19 1.29
C GLY A 266 18.51 -0.98 2.79
N SER A 267 18.20 0.25 3.13
CA SER A 267 18.28 0.85 4.45
C SER A 267 16.99 1.59 4.78
N LYS A 268 17.08 2.57 5.69
CA LYS A 268 15.96 3.46 6.01
C LYS A 268 16.05 4.81 5.29
N GLY A 269 17.08 4.99 4.47
CA GLY A 269 17.36 6.23 3.76
C GLY A 269 17.07 6.15 2.28
N ASN A 270 17.34 7.24 1.58
CA ASN A 270 17.20 7.31 0.13
C ASN A 270 18.35 6.53 -0.53
N ASP A 271 18.07 5.32 -0.98
CA ASP A 271 19.07 4.42 -1.53
C ASP A 271 19.05 4.36 -3.06
N ILE A 272 20.19 4.04 -3.66
CA ILE A 272 20.29 3.73 -5.10
C ILE A 272 20.68 2.26 -5.26
N LEU A 273 19.80 1.47 -5.86
CA LEU A 273 19.94 0.03 -6.02
C LEU A 273 20.06 -0.32 -7.51
N SER A 274 21.05 -1.13 -7.87
CA SER A 274 21.21 -1.71 -9.21
C SER A 274 21.46 -3.20 -9.04
N GLY A 275 20.59 -4.04 -9.60
CA GLY A 275 20.78 -5.49 -9.60
C GLY A 275 22.06 -5.90 -10.34
N GLY A 276 22.31 -5.25 -11.48
CA GLY A 276 23.36 -5.69 -12.39
C GLY A 276 22.74 -6.65 -13.39
N LYS A 277 23.45 -7.72 -13.78
CA LYS A 277 22.85 -8.75 -14.63
C LYS A 277 22.36 -9.89 -13.75
N GLY A 278 21.27 -10.53 -14.13
CA GLY A 278 20.73 -11.68 -13.41
C GLY A 278 19.22 -11.59 -13.32
N ASN A 279 18.62 -12.30 -12.37
CA ASN A 279 17.26 -12.00 -11.94
C ASN A 279 17.33 -11.63 -10.47
N ASP A 280 17.36 -10.34 -10.19
CA ASP A 280 17.69 -9.83 -8.88
C ASP A 280 16.45 -9.55 -8.03
N LEU A 281 16.59 -9.62 -6.71
CA LEU A 281 15.60 -9.16 -5.75
C LEU A 281 16.10 -7.90 -5.06
N LEU A 282 15.45 -6.77 -5.34
CA LEU A 282 15.79 -5.46 -4.80
C LEU A 282 14.74 -5.03 -3.78
N SER A 283 15.17 -4.53 -2.62
CA SER A 283 14.28 -3.94 -1.63
C SER A 283 14.92 -2.67 -1.09
N GLY A 284 14.38 -1.51 -1.44
CA GLY A 284 14.90 -0.21 -1.01
C GLY A 284 14.67 0.04 0.48
N GLY A 285 13.46 -0.26 0.96
CA GLY A 285 13.11 -0.09 2.36
C GLY A 285 12.31 1.18 2.56
N ALA A 286 12.71 2.01 3.51
CA ALA A 286 12.07 3.31 3.74
C ALA A 286 12.94 4.40 3.13
N GLY A 287 12.31 5.50 2.69
CA GLY A 287 13.02 6.59 2.03
C GLY A 287 12.74 6.63 0.54
N ASN A 288 13.18 7.68 -0.14
CA ASN A 288 12.98 7.86 -1.57
C ASN A 288 14.03 7.05 -2.34
N ASP A 289 13.69 5.81 -2.67
CA ASP A 289 14.63 4.87 -3.28
C ASP A 289 14.64 4.97 -4.80
N THR A 290 15.81 4.73 -5.39
CA THR A 290 15.99 4.66 -6.85
C THR A 290 16.47 3.27 -7.27
N TYR A 291 15.66 2.56 -8.03
CA TYR A 291 15.98 1.28 -8.65
C TYR A 291 16.49 1.52 -10.08
N LEU A 292 17.77 1.31 -10.32
CA LEU A 292 18.39 1.41 -11.64
C LEU A 292 18.14 0.13 -12.44
N PHE A 293 17.67 0.28 -13.68
CA PHE A 293 17.44 -0.84 -14.57
C PHE A 293 17.91 -0.53 -16.00
N ASN A 294 18.75 -1.38 -16.57
CA ASN A 294 19.32 -1.26 -17.90
C ASN A 294 18.93 -2.44 -18.80
N LEU A 295 19.11 -2.28 -20.12
CA LEU A 295 18.99 -3.40 -21.05
C LEU A 295 20.10 -4.44 -20.80
N GLY A 296 19.69 -5.67 -20.56
CA GLY A 296 20.59 -6.78 -20.25
C GLY A 296 20.64 -7.14 -18.77
N ASP A 297 19.92 -6.39 -17.91
CA ASP A 297 19.87 -6.64 -16.47
C ASP A 297 19.05 -7.89 -16.16
N GLY A 298 18.01 -8.20 -16.95
CA GLY A 298 17.26 -9.47 -16.87
C GLY A 298 15.86 -9.31 -16.29
N HIS A 299 15.42 -10.25 -15.44
CA HIS A 299 14.07 -10.25 -14.86
C HIS A 299 14.08 -9.94 -13.36
N ASP A 300 14.19 -8.66 -13.03
CA ASP A 300 14.31 -8.21 -11.65
C ASP A 300 12.97 -8.12 -10.93
N THR A 301 13.03 -8.24 -9.61
CA THR A 301 11.88 -8.14 -8.70
C THR A 301 12.15 -7.06 -7.65
N ILE A 302 11.22 -6.12 -7.52
CA ILE A 302 11.25 -5.06 -6.52
C ILE A 302 10.25 -5.40 -5.41
N ASP A 303 10.75 -5.52 -4.18
CA ASP A 303 9.99 -5.56 -2.94
C ASP A 303 10.18 -4.23 -2.20
N ASN A 304 9.43 -3.22 -2.64
CA ASN A 304 9.71 -1.82 -2.28
C ASN A 304 9.78 -1.57 -0.77
N GLN A 305 8.82 -2.12 -0.02
CA GLN A 305 8.70 -1.96 1.43
C GLN A 305 8.68 -0.50 1.93
N GLY A 306 8.05 0.41 1.20
CA GLY A 306 8.01 1.86 1.50
C GLY A 306 7.49 2.26 2.89
N GLU A 307 7.73 3.51 3.22
CA GLU A 307 7.39 4.19 4.46
C GLU A 307 5.97 4.75 4.43
N LEU A 308 5.29 4.61 5.56
CA LEU A 308 3.92 5.10 5.74
C LEU A 308 3.84 5.98 6.98
N GLU A 309 3.25 7.17 6.81
CA GLU A 309 2.98 8.13 7.88
C GLU A 309 1.49 8.20 8.22
N TYR A 310 1.18 8.60 9.45
CA TYR A 310 -0.19 8.83 9.88
C TYR A 310 -0.68 10.22 9.49
N THR A 311 -1.85 10.26 8.87
CA THR A 311 -2.67 11.46 8.67
C THR A 311 -3.90 11.38 9.56
N GLY A 312 -3.90 12.15 10.65
CA GLY A 312 -4.97 12.10 11.64
C GLY A 312 -4.95 10.81 12.48
N PHE A 313 -6.13 10.33 12.92
CA PHE A 313 -6.24 9.27 13.93
C PHE A 313 -6.19 7.83 13.38
N LEU A 314 -6.61 7.60 12.12
CA LEU A 314 -6.71 6.24 11.55
C LEU A 314 -6.12 6.08 10.15
N ASN A 315 -5.85 7.17 9.42
CA ASN A 315 -5.47 7.08 8.02
C ASN A 315 -3.96 7.08 7.86
N ARG A 316 -3.42 6.12 7.11
CA ARG A 316 -2.00 6.10 6.74
C ARG A 316 -1.85 6.49 5.29
N ILE A 317 -0.79 7.24 4.99
CA ILE A 317 -0.38 7.59 3.63
C ILE A 317 1.06 7.12 3.42
N LYS A 318 1.42 6.87 2.17
CA LYS A 318 2.83 6.70 1.79
C LYS A 318 3.53 8.06 1.89
N SER A 319 4.69 8.11 2.53
CA SER A 319 5.46 9.35 2.75
C SER A 319 6.67 9.48 1.83
N ASP A 320 7.23 8.36 1.39
CA ASP A 320 8.33 8.32 0.44
C ASP A 320 7.87 8.32 -1.02
N VAL A 321 8.82 8.58 -1.90
CA VAL A 321 8.68 8.65 -3.35
C VAL A 321 9.77 7.79 -4.00
N ASP A 322 9.36 6.65 -4.54
CA ASP A 322 10.29 5.68 -5.12
C ASP A 322 10.28 5.74 -6.64
N THR A 323 11.45 5.53 -7.24
CA THR A 323 11.67 5.69 -8.67
C THR A 323 12.35 4.46 -9.27
N ILE A 324 11.81 3.93 -10.37
CA ILE A 324 12.57 3.09 -11.29
C ILE A 324 13.20 4.01 -12.32
N ARG A 325 14.53 4.07 -12.36
CA ARG A 325 15.28 4.86 -13.34
C ARG A 325 15.85 3.94 -14.41
N PHE A 326 15.41 4.16 -15.64
CA PHE A 326 15.84 3.41 -16.78
C PHE A 326 17.12 3.97 -17.40
N GLY A 327 18.02 3.06 -17.79
CA GLY A 327 19.20 3.37 -18.58
C GLY A 327 18.91 3.62 -20.06
N ASP A 328 19.98 3.88 -20.82
CA ASP A 328 19.88 4.22 -22.24
C ASP A 328 19.16 3.13 -23.06
N GLY A 329 18.31 3.57 -24.00
CA GLY A 329 17.63 2.68 -24.94
C GLY A 329 16.31 2.08 -24.42
N ILE A 330 15.81 2.50 -23.27
CA ILE A 330 14.48 2.18 -22.77
C ILE A 330 13.62 3.43 -22.80
N SER A 331 12.50 3.40 -23.53
CA SER A 331 11.52 4.48 -23.61
C SER A 331 10.14 4.01 -23.15
N ALA A 332 9.27 4.96 -22.78
CA ALA A 332 7.95 4.67 -22.22
C ALA A 332 7.06 3.79 -23.14
N ASP A 333 7.19 3.93 -24.45
CA ASP A 333 6.45 3.15 -25.45
C ASP A 333 6.89 1.69 -25.56
N MET A 334 8.04 1.33 -24.98
CA MET A 334 8.48 -0.07 -24.89
C MET A 334 7.84 -0.82 -23.72
N LEU A 335 7.26 -0.11 -22.75
CA LEU A 335 6.76 -0.69 -21.52
C LEU A 335 5.37 -1.30 -21.74
N SER A 336 5.19 -2.53 -21.28
CA SER A 336 3.89 -3.20 -21.24
C SER A 336 3.66 -3.84 -19.88
N CYS A 337 2.41 -3.88 -19.42
CA CYS A 337 2.06 -4.43 -18.11
C CYS A 337 1.40 -5.82 -18.23
N ALA A 338 1.64 -6.65 -17.23
CA ALA A 338 0.92 -7.87 -16.98
C ALA A 338 0.76 -8.08 -15.47
N ARG A 339 -0.23 -8.87 -15.06
CA ARG A 339 -0.47 -9.20 -13.66
C ARG A 339 -0.04 -10.63 -13.42
N ARG A 340 0.72 -10.84 -12.34
CA ARG A 340 1.06 -12.17 -11.83
C ARG A 340 0.65 -12.22 -10.36
N ASN A 341 -0.48 -12.86 -10.06
CA ASN A 341 -1.08 -12.85 -8.73
C ASN A 341 -1.33 -11.42 -8.20
N LYS A 342 -0.56 -10.97 -7.21
CA LYS A 342 -0.63 -9.62 -6.62
C LYS A 342 0.43 -8.66 -7.17
N ASP A 343 1.27 -9.13 -8.09
CA ASP A 343 2.44 -8.41 -8.56
C ASP A 343 2.17 -7.81 -9.95
N LEU A 344 2.73 -6.62 -10.18
CA LEU A 344 2.75 -5.97 -11.47
C LEU A 344 4.05 -6.34 -12.19
N VAL A 345 3.92 -6.95 -13.36
CA VAL A 345 5.06 -7.28 -14.23
C VAL A 345 5.10 -6.24 -15.35
N ILE A 346 6.19 -5.50 -15.42
CA ILE A 346 6.49 -4.53 -16.47
C ILE A 346 7.47 -5.19 -17.43
N SER A 347 7.00 -5.55 -18.62
CA SER A 347 7.82 -6.16 -19.67
C SER A 347 8.33 -5.08 -20.60
N ILE A 348 9.64 -5.10 -20.87
CA ILE A 348 10.34 -4.19 -21.79
C ILE A 348 10.64 -4.91 -23.11
N ASN A 349 11.09 -6.17 -23.01
CA ASN A 349 11.25 -7.08 -24.14
C ASN A 349 11.28 -8.54 -23.62
N SER A 350 11.58 -9.51 -24.49
CA SER A 350 11.60 -10.94 -24.12
C SER A 350 12.66 -11.33 -23.08
N GLN A 351 13.67 -10.48 -22.85
CA GLN A 351 14.80 -10.75 -21.95
C GLN A 351 14.82 -9.83 -20.73
N ASN A 352 13.97 -8.80 -20.71
CA ASN A 352 14.04 -7.74 -19.70
C ASN A 352 12.64 -7.44 -19.15
N SER A 353 12.48 -7.56 -17.84
CA SER A 353 11.25 -7.17 -17.14
C SER A 353 11.52 -6.80 -15.70
N ILE A 354 10.64 -5.97 -15.13
CA ILE A 354 10.63 -5.65 -13.70
C ILE A 354 9.33 -6.17 -13.10
N THR A 355 9.39 -6.86 -11.98
CA THR A 355 8.22 -7.28 -11.21
C THR A 355 8.12 -6.46 -9.92
N ILE A 356 7.10 -5.63 -9.77
CA ILE A 356 6.81 -4.92 -8.52
C ILE A 356 5.87 -5.78 -7.68
N LYS A 357 6.37 -6.25 -6.54
CA LYS A 357 5.60 -7.13 -5.66
C LYS A 357 4.44 -6.39 -5.01
N ASN A 358 3.34 -7.10 -4.78
CA ASN A 358 2.19 -6.62 -4.01
C ASN A 358 1.49 -5.36 -4.56
N TRP A 359 1.77 -4.96 -5.80
CA TRP A 359 1.13 -3.81 -6.46
C TRP A 359 -0.40 -3.85 -6.38
N PHE A 360 -1.00 -5.03 -6.56
CA PHE A 360 -2.44 -5.27 -6.52
C PHE A 360 -2.94 -5.79 -5.15
N SER A 361 -2.16 -5.60 -4.08
CA SER A 361 -2.64 -5.84 -2.71
C SER A 361 -3.65 -4.76 -2.29
N THR A 362 -4.15 -4.84 -1.06
CA THR A 362 -5.07 -3.86 -0.47
C THR A 362 -4.49 -3.27 0.82
N GLY A 363 -5.02 -2.11 1.24
CA GLY A 363 -4.61 -1.43 2.48
C GLY A 363 -3.14 -1.01 2.49
N ASP A 364 -2.54 -0.96 3.67
CA ASP A 364 -1.16 -0.52 3.91
C ASP A 364 -0.13 -1.29 3.07
N THR A 365 -0.35 -2.58 2.82
CA THR A 365 0.54 -3.39 1.98
C THR A 365 0.60 -2.85 0.56
N GLN A 366 -0.55 -2.43 0.01
CA GLN A 366 -0.58 -1.80 -1.30
C GLN A 366 0.13 -0.44 -1.28
N LEU A 367 -0.13 0.37 -0.25
CA LEU A 367 0.45 1.71 -0.14
C LEU A 367 1.98 1.63 -0.13
N ALA A 368 2.57 0.76 0.69
CA ALA A 368 4.02 0.60 0.82
C ALA A 368 4.68 -0.08 -0.39
N ALA A 369 3.95 -0.95 -1.09
CA ALA A 369 4.47 -1.69 -2.24
C ALA A 369 4.63 -0.85 -3.51
N ARG A 370 3.98 0.32 -3.59
CA ARG A 370 4.03 1.16 -4.79
C ARG A 370 5.43 1.71 -5.00
N VAL A 371 5.88 1.63 -6.25
CA VAL A 371 6.89 2.53 -6.81
C VAL A 371 6.14 3.63 -7.55
N ASP A 372 6.58 4.89 -7.39
CA ASP A 372 5.79 6.05 -7.78
C ASP A 372 6.07 6.48 -9.22
N PHE A 373 7.34 6.50 -9.64
CA PHE A 373 7.74 7.04 -10.92
C PHE A 373 8.65 6.11 -11.74
N PHE A 374 8.47 6.16 -13.05
CA PHE A 374 9.52 5.86 -14.01
C PHE A 374 10.29 7.15 -14.30
N GLU A 375 11.61 7.07 -14.37
CA GLU A 375 12.50 8.13 -14.83
C GLU A 375 13.32 7.63 -16.03
N PHE A 376 13.38 8.41 -17.11
CA PHE A 376 14.11 8.06 -18.33
C PHE A 376 15.35 8.94 -18.51
N THR A 377 16.26 8.54 -19.41
CA THR A 377 17.55 9.23 -19.58
C THR A 377 17.46 10.64 -20.18
N ASP A 378 16.31 11.01 -20.76
CA ASP A 378 16.02 12.38 -21.18
C ASP A 378 15.52 13.28 -20.04
N GLY A 379 15.42 12.75 -18.82
CA GLY A 379 14.94 13.42 -17.62
C GLY A 379 13.41 13.47 -17.50
N SER A 380 12.67 12.86 -18.44
CA SER A 380 11.22 12.75 -18.32
C SER A 380 10.84 11.76 -17.22
N GLN A 381 9.73 12.07 -16.53
CA GLN A 381 9.16 11.21 -15.50
C GLN A 381 7.72 10.86 -15.83
N LEU A 382 7.34 9.61 -15.53
CA LEU A 382 5.98 9.11 -15.71
C LEU A 382 5.51 8.48 -14.41
N ASN A 383 4.36 8.93 -13.88
CA ASN A 383 3.76 8.31 -12.72
C ASN A 383 3.26 6.90 -13.06
N ILE A 384 3.71 5.89 -12.32
CA ILE A 384 3.45 4.47 -12.64
C ILE A 384 1.96 4.14 -12.49
N LYS A 385 1.28 4.71 -11.49
CA LYS A 385 -0.17 4.55 -11.30
C LYS A 385 -0.94 5.12 -12.51
N ASP A 386 -0.60 6.32 -12.96
CA ASP A 386 -1.27 6.94 -14.10
C ASP A 386 -0.96 6.20 -15.40
N TRP A 387 0.27 5.74 -15.60
CA TRP A 387 0.64 4.88 -16.73
C TRP A 387 -0.19 3.60 -16.76
N TYR A 388 -0.31 2.90 -15.63
CA TYR A 388 -1.16 1.70 -15.53
C TYR A 388 -2.62 2.04 -15.84
N ASN A 389 -3.17 3.09 -15.23
CA ASN A 389 -4.57 3.47 -15.39
C ASN A 389 -4.95 3.88 -16.83
N ASN A 390 -3.98 4.33 -17.63
CA ASN A 390 -4.15 4.68 -19.04
C ASN A 390 -4.02 3.48 -19.98
N SER A 391 -3.48 2.36 -19.52
CA SER A 391 -3.34 1.12 -20.29
C SER A 391 -3.49 -0.10 -19.37
N PRO A 392 -4.68 -0.26 -18.76
CA PRO A 392 -4.89 -1.30 -17.76
C PRO A 392 -4.94 -2.68 -18.38
N ILE A 393 -4.79 -3.69 -17.54
CA ILE A 393 -4.81 -5.09 -17.97
C ILE A 393 -6.24 -5.49 -18.26
N ILE A 394 -6.43 -6.17 -19.39
CA ILE A 394 -7.72 -6.72 -19.79
C ILE A 394 -7.88 -8.12 -19.18
N THR A 395 -8.85 -8.28 -18.30
CA THR A 395 -9.18 -9.54 -17.64
C THR A 395 -10.36 -10.21 -18.36
N SER A 396 -10.24 -11.50 -18.65
CA SER A 396 -11.31 -12.30 -19.26
C SER A 396 -11.42 -13.64 -18.55
N GLY A 397 -12.65 -14.05 -18.22
CA GLY A 397 -12.93 -15.38 -17.70
C GLY A 397 -12.80 -16.48 -18.75
N THR A 398 -12.94 -17.73 -18.31
CA THR A 398 -13.03 -18.89 -19.21
C THR A 398 -14.48 -19.36 -19.31
N VAL A 399 -14.70 -20.60 -19.76
CA VAL A 399 -16.05 -21.22 -19.74
C VAL A 399 -16.46 -21.70 -18.34
N LYS A 400 -15.55 -21.64 -17.36
CA LYS A 400 -15.80 -22.05 -15.98
C LYS A 400 -16.34 -20.85 -15.21
N ASP A 401 -16.76 -21.10 -13.98
CA ASP A 401 -17.22 -20.05 -13.08
C ASP A 401 -16.01 -19.52 -12.32
N GLU A 402 -15.62 -18.27 -12.58
CA GLU A 402 -14.46 -17.64 -11.95
C GLU A 402 -14.82 -16.40 -11.14
N THR A 403 -13.96 -16.07 -10.17
CA THR A 403 -13.92 -14.72 -9.60
C THR A 403 -12.84 -13.95 -10.35
N LEU A 404 -13.26 -12.96 -11.14
CA LEU A 404 -12.34 -12.14 -11.90
C LEU A 404 -11.58 -11.20 -10.94
N LEU A 405 -10.30 -11.02 -11.22
CA LEU A 405 -9.41 -10.27 -10.35
C LEU A 405 -9.62 -8.76 -10.53
N SER A 406 -10.01 -8.06 -9.45
CA SER A 406 -10.08 -6.60 -9.35
C SER A 406 -8.82 -6.03 -8.69
N SER A 407 -8.70 -4.70 -8.71
CA SER A 407 -7.68 -3.89 -8.04
C SER A 407 -8.26 -2.53 -7.58
N ASN A 408 -7.43 -1.69 -6.94
CA ASN A 408 -7.79 -0.30 -6.62
C ASN A 408 -7.39 0.68 -7.75
N TYR A 409 -7.22 0.16 -8.96
CA TYR A 409 -6.80 0.87 -10.16
C TYR A 409 -7.83 0.61 -11.25
N ASN A 410 -7.76 1.35 -12.35
CA ASN A 410 -8.67 1.12 -13.47
C ASN A 410 -8.49 -0.30 -14.00
N ASP A 411 -9.57 -1.06 -14.08
CA ASP A 411 -9.58 -2.42 -14.59
C ASP A 411 -10.53 -2.53 -15.80
N ILE A 412 -10.20 -3.41 -16.75
CA ILE A 412 -11.06 -3.71 -17.89
C ILE A 412 -11.39 -5.21 -17.86
N TYR A 413 -12.67 -5.53 -17.78
CA TYR A 413 -13.18 -6.89 -17.86
C TYR A 413 -13.79 -7.14 -19.24
N ARG A 414 -13.71 -8.38 -19.73
CA ARG A 414 -14.40 -8.81 -20.94
C ARG A 414 -15.34 -9.96 -20.66
N PHE A 415 -16.56 -9.82 -21.18
CA PHE A 415 -17.59 -10.83 -21.10
C PHE A 415 -18.10 -11.19 -22.50
N GLY A 416 -17.99 -12.46 -22.86
CA GLY A 416 -18.39 -13.01 -24.16
C GLY A 416 -19.48 -14.07 -24.03
N ARG A 417 -19.83 -14.71 -25.15
CA ARG A 417 -20.96 -15.67 -25.18
C ARG A 417 -20.68 -16.99 -24.44
N ASN A 418 -19.42 -17.26 -24.11
CA ASN A 418 -18.95 -18.49 -23.47
C ASN A 418 -18.12 -18.20 -22.21
N SER A 419 -18.47 -17.17 -21.45
CA SER A 419 -17.75 -16.72 -20.24
C SER A 419 -18.20 -17.41 -18.94
N GLY A 420 -18.87 -18.57 -19.01
CA GLY A 420 -19.36 -19.26 -17.79
C GLY A 420 -20.24 -18.36 -16.90
N HIS A 421 -20.23 -18.61 -15.59
CA HIS A 421 -20.91 -17.78 -14.57
C HIS A 421 -19.90 -17.06 -13.67
N ASP A 422 -19.32 -15.98 -14.18
CA ASP A 422 -18.28 -15.21 -13.50
C ASP A 422 -18.81 -14.27 -12.44
N GLN A 423 -17.93 -13.85 -11.52
CA GLN A 423 -18.23 -12.87 -10.49
C GLN A 423 -17.12 -11.83 -10.35
N ILE A 424 -17.50 -10.59 -10.04
CA ILE A 424 -16.63 -9.45 -9.79
C ILE A 424 -16.97 -8.83 -8.43
N THR A 425 -15.94 -8.48 -7.66
CA THR A 425 -16.05 -7.62 -6.47
C THR A 425 -15.05 -6.50 -6.63
N GLU A 426 -15.52 -5.28 -6.87
CA GLU A 426 -14.64 -4.15 -7.10
C GLU A 426 -13.96 -3.67 -5.82
N LEU A 427 -12.72 -3.20 -5.97
CA LEU A 427 -11.95 -2.60 -4.89
C LEU A 427 -11.79 -1.08 -5.07
N GLY A 428 -11.91 -0.59 -6.31
CA GLY A 428 -12.05 0.83 -6.67
C GLY A 428 -11.28 1.14 -7.96
N GLY A 429 -11.55 2.25 -8.63
CA GLY A 429 -10.96 2.53 -9.94
C GLY A 429 -11.92 3.34 -10.79
N ASN A 430 -11.63 3.48 -12.08
CA ASN A 430 -12.63 3.77 -13.11
C ASN A 430 -12.65 2.58 -14.07
N ASP A 431 -13.46 1.61 -13.72
CA ASP A 431 -13.48 0.26 -14.25
C ASP A 431 -14.51 0.12 -15.37
N LYS A 432 -14.25 -0.85 -16.25
CA LYS A 432 -15.07 -1.08 -17.45
C LYS A 432 -15.37 -2.54 -17.65
N LEU A 433 -16.59 -2.82 -18.09
CA LEU A 433 -16.95 -4.14 -18.62
C LEU A 433 -17.24 -4.03 -20.12
N GLU A 434 -16.43 -4.69 -20.93
CA GLU A 434 -16.59 -4.83 -22.37
C GLU A 434 -17.35 -6.12 -22.71
N PHE A 435 -18.55 -5.98 -23.27
CA PHE A 435 -19.27 -7.08 -23.89
C PHE A 435 -18.73 -7.33 -25.31
N VAL A 436 -18.16 -8.51 -25.53
CA VAL A 436 -17.56 -8.92 -26.81
C VAL A 436 -18.49 -9.85 -27.61
N ASP A 437 -18.00 -10.51 -28.66
CA ASP A 437 -18.76 -11.50 -29.45
C ASP A 437 -20.09 -11.00 -30.05
N GLY A 438 -20.16 -9.69 -30.37
CA GLY A 438 -21.37 -9.08 -30.91
C GLY A 438 -22.54 -9.02 -29.94
N ILE A 439 -22.28 -9.10 -28.63
CA ILE A 439 -23.31 -8.95 -27.60
C ILE A 439 -23.82 -7.50 -27.58
N MET A 440 -25.13 -7.36 -27.73
CA MET A 440 -25.86 -6.09 -27.73
C MET A 440 -26.57 -5.86 -26.38
N PRO A 441 -27.00 -4.63 -26.05
CA PRO A 441 -27.81 -4.40 -24.85
C PRO A 441 -29.05 -5.29 -24.76
N SER A 442 -29.69 -5.57 -25.90
CA SER A 442 -30.86 -6.46 -25.97
C SER A 442 -30.57 -7.94 -25.69
N ASP A 443 -29.30 -8.35 -25.69
CA ASP A 443 -28.89 -9.72 -25.40
C ASP A 443 -28.67 -9.94 -23.89
N ILE A 444 -28.65 -8.88 -23.08
CA ILE A 444 -28.36 -8.95 -21.64
C ILE A 444 -29.61 -8.61 -20.83
N ARG A 445 -29.86 -9.41 -19.80
CA ARG A 445 -30.82 -9.09 -18.75
C ARG A 445 -30.06 -8.84 -17.44
N PHE A 446 -30.16 -7.63 -16.91
CA PHE A 446 -29.68 -7.35 -15.56
C PHE A 446 -30.75 -7.75 -14.55
N SER A 447 -30.35 -8.49 -13.51
CA SER A 447 -31.24 -8.87 -12.43
C SER A 447 -30.62 -8.70 -11.07
N ARG A 448 -31.38 -8.18 -10.10
CA ARG A 448 -30.91 -8.05 -8.72
C ARG A 448 -31.14 -9.35 -7.94
N GLN A 449 -30.14 -9.77 -7.17
CA GLN A 449 -30.26 -10.85 -6.20
C GLN A 449 -29.63 -10.43 -4.87
N GLY A 450 -30.46 -10.12 -3.87
CA GLY A 450 -29.97 -9.59 -2.59
C GLY A 450 -29.22 -8.26 -2.76
N THR A 451 -27.93 -8.25 -2.40
CA THR A 451 -27.04 -7.09 -2.57
C THR A 451 -26.34 -7.05 -3.92
N ASP A 452 -26.48 -8.07 -4.75
CA ASP A 452 -25.73 -8.25 -5.99
C ASP A 452 -26.60 -7.92 -7.21
N ILE A 453 -25.96 -7.62 -8.34
CA ILE A 453 -26.59 -7.56 -9.67
C ILE A 453 -25.95 -8.61 -10.57
N ILE A 454 -26.76 -9.31 -11.36
CA ILE A 454 -26.32 -10.34 -12.30
C ILE A 454 -26.72 -9.89 -13.70
N ALA A 455 -25.75 -9.74 -14.60
CA ALA A 455 -26.01 -9.63 -16.03
C ALA A 455 -26.04 -11.04 -16.64
N THR A 456 -27.20 -11.47 -17.14
CA THR A 456 -27.39 -12.79 -17.75
C THR A 456 -27.56 -12.67 -19.26
N LEU A 457 -26.86 -13.50 -20.02
CA LEU A 457 -27.04 -13.59 -21.47
C LEU A 457 -28.36 -14.30 -21.81
N ILE A 458 -29.25 -13.61 -22.51
CA ILE A 458 -30.55 -14.13 -22.94
C ILE A 458 -30.34 -15.21 -24.01
N GLY A 459 -30.94 -16.38 -23.81
CA GLY A 459 -30.80 -17.52 -24.72
C GLY A 459 -29.41 -18.18 -24.70
N GLY A 460 -28.54 -17.79 -23.75
CA GLY A 460 -27.24 -18.40 -23.51
C GLY A 460 -27.11 -18.96 -22.10
N ASN A 461 -25.92 -19.49 -21.79
CA ASN A 461 -25.60 -20.08 -20.48
C ASN A 461 -24.53 -19.28 -19.73
N SER A 462 -24.30 -18.02 -20.08
CA SER A 462 -23.28 -17.19 -19.43
C SER A 462 -23.90 -16.04 -18.65
N SER A 463 -23.28 -15.71 -17.54
CA SER A 463 -23.65 -14.56 -16.71
C SER A 463 -22.44 -13.98 -16.01
N ILE A 464 -22.53 -12.71 -15.62
CA ILE A 464 -21.55 -12.07 -14.75
C ILE A 464 -22.24 -11.42 -13.56
N THR A 465 -21.77 -11.71 -12.35
CA THR A 465 -22.33 -11.19 -11.09
C THR A 465 -21.45 -10.07 -10.54
N PHE A 466 -22.03 -8.90 -10.36
CA PHE A 466 -21.44 -7.77 -9.66
C PHE A 466 -21.85 -7.82 -8.20
N LYS A 467 -20.88 -8.06 -7.31
CA LYS A 467 -21.10 -8.26 -5.88
C LYS A 467 -21.27 -6.94 -5.13
N ASN A 468 -22.12 -6.96 -4.10
CA ASN A 468 -22.27 -5.89 -3.10
C ASN A 468 -22.68 -4.52 -3.67
N ILE A 469 -23.28 -4.48 -4.85
CA ILE A 469 -23.75 -3.23 -5.47
C ILE A 469 -24.76 -2.49 -4.58
N PHE A 470 -25.62 -3.22 -3.86
CA PHE A 470 -26.58 -2.64 -2.92
C PHE A 470 -26.17 -2.83 -1.45
N SER A 471 -24.88 -2.94 -1.12
CA SER A 471 -24.43 -3.10 0.28
C SER A 471 -24.84 -1.93 1.18
N ASP A 472 -24.90 -0.72 0.62
CA ASP A 472 -25.26 0.51 1.32
C ASP A 472 -26.79 0.76 1.27
N ALA A 473 -27.54 -0.15 0.64
CA ALA A 473 -28.96 0.02 0.39
C ALA A 473 -29.80 -0.29 1.64
N THR A 474 -30.16 0.77 2.38
CA THR A 474 -30.95 0.64 3.62
C THR A 474 -32.47 0.73 3.43
N SER A 475 -32.96 0.95 2.21
CA SER A 475 -34.40 1.03 1.89
C SER A 475 -34.69 0.84 0.40
N ALA A 476 -35.97 0.70 0.03
CA ALA A 476 -36.46 0.66 -1.37
C ALA A 476 -36.22 1.96 -2.18
N ARG A 477 -35.58 2.97 -1.57
CA ARG A 477 -35.18 4.23 -2.22
C ARG A 477 -33.65 4.40 -2.25
N ALA A 478 -32.91 3.38 -1.82
CA ALA A 478 -31.50 3.53 -1.53
C ALA A 478 -30.64 3.43 -2.79
N SER A 479 -29.59 4.25 -2.80
CA SER A 479 -28.55 4.27 -3.83
C SER A 479 -27.66 3.04 -3.72
N ILE A 480 -27.05 2.66 -4.84
CA ILE A 480 -25.98 1.66 -4.86
C ILE A 480 -24.74 2.16 -4.09
N ASN A 481 -23.84 1.24 -3.76
CA ASN A 481 -22.45 1.58 -3.46
C ASN A 481 -21.91 2.39 -4.65
N THR A 482 -21.27 3.52 -4.38
CA THR A 482 -20.73 4.42 -5.42
C THR A 482 -19.21 4.45 -5.47
N ASN A 483 -18.53 3.78 -4.53
CA ASN A 483 -17.07 3.82 -4.43
C ASN A 483 -16.38 2.62 -5.10
N ASN A 484 -17.07 1.47 -5.13
CA ASN A 484 -16.52 0.19 -5.58
C ASN A 484 -17.49 -0.49 -6.55
N VAL A 485 -17.63 0.07 -7.74
CA VAL A 485 -18.52 -0.46 -8.79
C VAL A 485 -17.87 -0.29 -10.15
N ILE A 486 -18.38 -0.99 -11.17
CA ILE A 486 -17.95 -0.75 -12.56
C ILE A 486 -18.61 0.53 -13.07
N GLU A 487 -17.84 1.50 -13.56
CA GLU A 487 -18.38 2.78 -14.00
C GLU A 487 -19.03 2.73 -15.38
N GLU A 488 -18.51 1.90 -16.31
CA GLU A 488 -18.94 1.90 -17.71
C GLU A 488 -19.09 0.47 -18.28
N PHE A 489 -20.29 0.17 -18.80
CA PHE A 489 -20.57 -1.01 -19.60
C PHE A 489 -20.47 -0.65 -21.08
N ILE A 490 -19.64 -1.37 -21.86
CA ILE A 490 -19.42 -1.09 -23.28
C ILE A 490 -19.87 -2.31 -24.10
N PHE A 491 -20.83 -2.13 -24.99
CA PHE A 491 -21.34 -3.18 -25.87
C PHE A 491 -20.62 -3.22 -27.22
N ALA A 492 -20.77 -4.33 -27.93
CA ALA A 492 -20.01 -4.58 -29.16
C ALA A 492 -20.39 -3.63 -30.32
N ASP A 493 -21.55 -2.96 -30.27
CA ASP A 493 -21.96 -1.89 -31.19
C ASP A 493 -21.42 -0.50 -30.79
N GLY A 494 -20.71 -0.40 -29.67
CA GLY A 494 -20.25 0.86 -29.09
C GLY A 494 -21.28 1.54 -28.19
N THR A 495 -22.45 0.95 -27.97
CA THR A 495 -23.41 1.42 -26.96
C THR A 495 -22.76 1.36 -25.59
N LYS A 496 -22.98 2.38 -24.78
CA LYS A 496 -22.47 2.49 -23.42
C LYS A 496 -23.61 2.60 -22.45
N LEU A 497 -23.52 1.90 -21.32
CA LEU A 497 -24.44 2.06 -20.20
C LEU A 497 -23.64 2.40 -18.94
N THR A 498 -24.25 3.23 -18.09
CA THR A 498 -23.85 3.50 -16.71
C THR A 498 -24.77 2.74 -15.75
N TRP A 499 -24.41 2.67 -14.47
CA TRP A 499 -25.33 2.13 -13.47
C TRP A 499 -26.65 2.88 -13.40
N ASP A 500 -26.66 4.20 -13.55
CA ASP A 500 -27.92 4.97 -13.58
C ASP A 500 -28.82 4.50 -14.72
N GLU A 501 -28.28 4.23 -15.91
CA GLU A 501 -29.07 3.71 -17.03
C GLU A 501 -29.54 2.27 -16.79
N VAL A 502 -28.67 1.41 -16.23
CA VAL A 502 -29.01 0.02 -15.89
C VAL A 502 -30.15 -0.02 -14.85
N LEU A 503 -30.02 0.74 -13.76
CA LEU A 503 -30.98 0.78 -12.67
C LEU A 503 -32.30 1.42 -13.09
N ASN A 504 -32.26 2.44 -13.95
CA ASN A 504 -33.47 3.16 -14.36
C ASN A 504 -34.28 2.45 -15.45
N ASN A 505 -33.69 1.57 -16.26
CA ASN A 505 -34.38 1.07 -17.46
C ASN A 505 -34.17 -0.43 -17.76
N HIS A 506 -33.28 -1.12 -17.06
CA HIS A 506 -32.84 -2.46 -17.46
C HIS A 506 -32.85 -3.49 -16.33
N LEU A 507 -33.35 -3.15 -15.14
CA LEU A 507 -33.30 -4.01 -13.96
C LEU A 507 -34.55 -4.90 -13.81
N TYR A 508 -34.33 -6.22 -13.76
CA TYR A 508 -35.35 -7.22 -13.46
C TYR A 508 -35.18 -7.76 -12.04
N MET A 509 -36.26 -7.79 -11.27
CA MET A 509 -36.28 -8.39 -9.94
C MET A 509 -37.22 -9.59 -9.95
N ILE A 510 -36.67 -10.77 -9.71
CA ILE A 510 -37.41 -12.03 -9.81
C ILE A 510 -37.25 -12.74 -8.47
N GLY A 511 -38.37 -13.03 -7.82
CA GLY A 511 -38.40 -13.85 -6.61
C GLY A 511 -38.27 -15.33 -6.92
N THR A 512 -38.50 -16.13 -5.90
CA THR A 512 -38.28 -17.57 -5.88
C THR A 512 -39.62 -18.31 -5.94
N ASP A 513 -39.61 -19.60 -5.61
CA ASP A 513 -40.84 -20.40 -5.39
C ASP A 513 -41.32 -20.30 -3.91
N ARG A 514 -40.79 -19.34 -3.13
CA ARG A 514 -41.11 -19.10 -1.71
C ARG A 514 -41.68 -17.69 -1.55
N ASN A 515 -42.30 -17.43 -0.40
CA ASN A 515 -42.75 -16.09 -0.03
C ASN A 515 -41.55 -15.14 0.10
N ASP A 516 -41.46 -14.19 -0.81
CA ASP A 516 -40.39 -13.22 -0.92
C ASP A 516 -40.85 -11.79 -0.57
N THR A 517 -39.89 -10.93 -0.27
CA THR A 517 -40.10 -9.48 -0.20
C THR A 517 -39.16 -8.84 -1.20
N ILE A 518 -39.73 -8.31 -2.28
CA ILE A 518 -39.00 -7.69 -3.38
C ILE A 518 -39.21 -6.19 -3.31
N LEU A 519 -38.11 -5.48 -3.14
CA LEU A 519 -38.06 -4.03 -3.10
C LEU A 519 -37.30 -3.57 -4.34
N GLY A 520 -38.00 -2.84 -5.20
CA GLY A 520 -37.51 -2.09 -6.34
C GLY A 520 -36.58 -0.96 -5.93
N SER A 521 -36.49 0.05 -6.78
CA SER A 521 -35.53 1.13 -6.69
C SER A 521 -36.20 2.48 -6.95
N LYS A 522 -35.43 3.44 -7.48
CA LYS A 522 -35.96 4.72 -7.98
C LYS A 522 -36.15 4.72 -9.50
N GLY A 523 -35.81 3.60 -10.14
CA GLY A 523 -35.84 3.41 -11.58
C GLY A 523 -37.14 2.79 -12.06
N ASN A 524 -37.25 2.56 -13.37
CA ASN A 524 -38.36 1.79 -13.93
C ASN A 524 -38.04 0.29 -13.75
N ASP A 525 -38.57 -0.32 -12.69
CA ASP A 525 -38.24 -1.70 -12.34
C ASP A 525 -39.25 -2.70 -12.92
N ILE A 526 -38.77 -3.90 -13.27
CA ILE A 526 -39.65 -5.04 -13.64
C ILE A 526 -39.60 -6.07 -12.51
N LEU A 527 -40.70 -6.23 -11.79
CA LEU A 527 -40.81 -7.11 -10.63
C LEU A 527 -41.68 -8.33 -10.94
N SER A 528 -41.23 -9.51 -10.53
CA SER A 528 -42.00 -10.75 -10.58
C SER A 528 -41.80 -11.49 -9.26
N GLY A 529 -42.88 -11.75 -8.52
CA GLY A 529 -42.83 -12.51 -7.26
C GLY A 529 -42.32 -13.93 -7.47
N GLY A 530 -42.75 -14.57 -8.56
CA GLY A 530 -42.51 -16.00 -8.75
C GLY A 530 -43.68 -16.75 -8.15
N LYS A 531 -43.44 -17.91 -7.54
CA LYS A 531 -44.50 -18.61 -6.81
C LYS A 531 -44.39 -18.31 -5.33
N GLY A 532 -45.52 -18.23 -4.63
CA GLY A 532 -45.54 -18.02 -3.20
C GLY A 532 -46.59 -17.00 -2.83
N ASN A 533 -46.42 -16.36 -1.69
CA ASN A 533 -47.21 -15.18 -1.35
C ASN A 533 -46.21 -14.04 -1.12
N ASP A 534 -46.05 -13.19 -2.13
CA ASP A 534 -44.94 -12.25 -2.19
C ASP A 534 -45.37 -10.84 -1.81
N LEU A 535 -44.43 -10.05 -1.29
CA LEU A 535 -44.58 -8.62 -1.07
C LEU A 535 -43.70 -7.86 -2.08
N LEU A 536 -44.33 -7.18 -3.03
CA LEU A 536 -43.67 -6.43 -4.09
C LEU A 536 -43.84 -4.93 -3.86
N SER A 537 -42.77 -4.15 -4.01
CA SER A 537 -42.80 -2.70 -3.94
C SER A 537 -41.85 -2.16 -4.99
N GLY A 538 -42.38 -1.55 -6.06
CA GLY A 538 -41.59 -1.00 -7.16
C GLY A 538 -40.80 0.24 -6.76
N GLY A 539 -41.40 1.10 -5.94
CA GLY A 539 -40.71 2.29 -5.44
C GLY A 539 -41.10 3.51 -6.26
N ALA A 540 -40.10 4.27 -6.71
CA ALA A 540 -40.33 5.44 -7.56
C ALA A 540 -39.94 5.07 -8.99
N GLY A 541 -40.64 5.61 -10.00
CA GLY A 541 -40.39 5.29 -11.40
C GLY A 541 -41.54 4.48 -12.00
N ASN A 542 -41.51 4.24 -13.31
CA ASN A 542 -42.57 3.52 -14.00
C ASN A 542 -42.37 2.01 -13.84
N ASP A 543 -42.94 1.43 -12.80
CA ASP A 543 -42.69 0.03 -12.45
C ASP A 543 -43.65 -0.92 -13.17
N THR A 544 -43.16 -2.12 -13.48
CA THR A 544 -43.97 -3.20 -14.07
C THR A 544 -43.97 -4.42 -13.15
N TYR A 545 -45.14 -4.77 -12.63
CA TYR A 545 -45.37 -5.98 -11.84
C TYR A 545 -45.91 -7.09 -12.75
N LEU A 546 -45.13 -8.16 -12.92
CA LEU A 546 -45.51 -9.34 -13.67
C LEU A 546 -46.28 -10.30 -12.76
N PHE A 547 -47.39 -10.84 -13.26
CA PHE A 547 -48.19 -11.83 -12.53
C PHE A 547 -48.74 -12.91 -13.48
N ASN A 548 -48.57 -14.18 -13.11
CA ASN A 548 -49.02 -15.35 -13.84
C ASN A 548 -49.94 -16.24 -12.98
N LEU A 549 -50.67 -17.15 -13.62
CA LEU A 549 -51.41 -18.17 -12.90
C LEU A 549 -50.44 -19.14 -12.21
N GLY A 550 -50.69 -19.43 -10.94
CA GLY A 550 -49.83 -20.23 -10.08
C GLY A 550 -48.81 -19.43 -9.26
N ASP A 551 -48.78 -18.10 -9.40
CA ASP A 551 -47.88 -17.22 -8.63
C ASP A 551 -48.34 -17.11 -7.16
N GLY A 552 -49.62 -17.33 -6.87
CA GLY A 552 -50.16 -17.41 -5.50
C GLY A 552 -50.86 -16.14 -5.02
N HIS A 553 -50.62 -15.71 -3.77
CA HIS A 553 -51.30 -14.55 -3.17
C HIS A 553 -50.36 -13.38 -2.91
N ASP A 554 -50.14 -12.56 -3.93
CA ASP A 554 -49.19 -11.46 -3.88
C ASP A 554 -49.79 -10.17 -3.36
N THR A 555 -48.93 -9.36 -2.75
CA THR A 555 -49.26 -8.04 -2.23
C THR A 555 -48.35 -7.00 -2.86
N ILE A 556 -48.95 -6.01 -3.53
CA ILE A 556 -48.24 -4.85 -4.07
C ILE A 556 -48.39 -3.66 -3.12
N ASP A 557 -47.26 -3.15 -2.62
CA ASP A 557 -47.12 -1.88 -1.91
C ASP A 557 -46.37 -0.91 -2.83
N ASN A 558 -47.08 -0.30 -3.77
CA ASN A 558 -46.49 0.36 -4.94
C ASN A 558 -45.45 1.45 -4.58
N ARG A 559 -45.84 2.38 -3.70
CA ARG A 559 -45.00 3.48 -3.18
C ARG A 559 -44.43 4.45 -4.22
N GLY A 560 -45.17 4.66 -5.31
CA GLY A 560 -44.90 5.57 -6.41
C GLY A 560 -44.47 6.99 -6.00
N GLU A 561 -43.79 7.65 -6.93
CA GLU A 561 -43.34 9.02 -6.84
C GLU A 561 -44.47 10.02 -7.09
N LEU A 562 -44.42 11.11 -6.33
CA LEU A 562 -45.38 12.19 -6.41
C LEU A 562 -44.67 13.46 -6.86
N GLY A 563 -45.16 14.05 -7.93
CA GLY A 563 -44.76 15.36 -8.44
C GLY A 563 -45.72 16.47 -8.04
N TYR A 564 -45.50 17.64 -8.64
CA TYR A 564 -46.33 18.84 -8.42
C TYR A 564 -46.74 19.48 -9.76
N THR A 565 -47.99 19.91 -9.86
CA THR A 565 -48.43 20.87 -10.88
C THR A 565 -48.63 22.24 -10.20
N GLY A 566 -47.67 23.15 -10.39
CA GLY A 566 -47.64 24.41 -9.65
C GLY A 566 -47.27 24.25 -8.17
N PHE A 567 -47.64 25.22 -7.33
CA PHE A 567 -47.12 25.31 -5.94
C PHE A 567 -47.82 24.40 -4.90
N LEU A 568 -49.01 23.86 -5.19
CA LEU A 568 -49.81 23.14 -4.18
C LEU A 568 -50.47 21.83 -4.66
N ASN A 569 -50.54 21.57 -5.97
CA ASN A 569 -51.27 20.40 -6.47
C ASN A 569 -50.34 19.21 -6.64
N ARG A 570 -50.49 18.23 -5.75
CA ARG A 570 -49.75 16.96 -5.85
C ARG A 570 -50.35 16.09 -6.95
N ILE A 571 -49.50 15.57 -7.80
CA ILE A 571 -49.85 14.62 -8.85
C ILE A 571 -48.96 13.38 -8.72
N LYS A 572 -49.46 12.24 -9.18
CA LYS A 572 -48.58 11.09 -9.42
C LYS A 572 -47.66 11.43 -10.61
N SER A 573 -46.37 11.15 -10.50
CA SER A 573 -45.38 11.47 -11.55
C SER A 573 -44.91 10.26 -12.34
N ASP A 574 -45.17 9.06 -11.85
CA ASP A 574 -44.90 7.79 -12.50
C ASP A 574 -46.16 7.09 -13.00
N VAL A 575 -45.95 6.09 -13.85
CA VAL A 575 -46.95 5.25 -14.50
C VAL A 575 -46.60 3.80 -14.25
N ASP A 576 -47.32 3.17 -13.34
CA ASP A 576 -47.10 1.79 -12.94
C ASP A 576 -48.05 0.85 -13.67
N THR A 577 -47.53 -0.33 -14.01
CA THR A 577 -48.24 -1.35 -14.77
C THR A 577 -48.25 -2.67 -14.05
N ILE A 578 -49.41 -3.29 -13.88
CA ILE A 578 -49.49 -4.75 -13.69
C ILE A 578 -49.63 -5.38 -15.07
N ARG A 579 -48.72 -6.29 -15.43
CA ARG A 579 -48.79 -7.06 -16.68
C ARG A 579 -49.10 -8.51 -16.37
N PHE A 580 -50.24 -8.95 -16.86
CA PHE A 580 -50.70 -10.32 -16.71
C PHE A 580 -50.11 -11.23 -17.78
N GLY A 581 -49.65 -12.41 -17.36
CA GLY A 581 -49.18 -13.47 -18.25
C GLY A 581 -50.28 -14.12 -19.09
N ASP A 582 -49.86 -15.00 -20.00
CA ASP A 582 -50.75 -15.76 -20.87
C ASP A 582 -51.77 -16.56 -20.06
N GLY A 583 -53.02 -16.57 -20.51
CA GLY A 583 -54.12 -17.31 -19.87
C GLY A 583 -54.92 -16.50 -18.84
N ILE A 584 -54.45 -15.34 -18.41
CA ILE A 584 -55.24 -14.38 -17.62
C ILE A 584 -55.94 -13.42 -18.57
N SER A 585 -57.28 -13.47 -18.60
CA SER A 585 -58.10 -12.54 -19.39
C SER A 585 -58.94 -11.66 -18.48
N ALA A 586 -59.31 -10.48 -18.98
CA ALA A 586 -60.18 -9.51 -18.30
C ALA A 586 -61.44 -10.14 -17.67
N LYS A 587 -62.01 -11.18 -18.30
CA LYS A 587 -63.23 -11.86 -17.84
C LYS A 587 -63.02 -12.81 -16.65
N MET A 588 -61.78 -13.19 -16.38
CA MET A 588 -61.42 -14.14 -15.30
C MET A 588 -61.28 -13.45 -13.95
N ILE A 589 -61.05 -12.13 -13.95
CA ILE A 589 -60.65 -11.39 -12.77
C ILE A 589 -61.89 -10.93 -12.00
N ASP A 590 -62.02 -11.38 -10.76
CA ASP A 590 -62.94 -10.81 -9.79
C ASP A 590 -62.23 -9.69 -9.03
N ILE A 591 -62.75 -8.45 -9.11
CA ILE A 591 -62.19 -7.29 -8.43
C ILE A 591 -63.08 -6.87 -7.27
N LYS A 592 -62.47 -6.67 -6.09
CA LYS A 592 -63.19 -6.25 -4.88
C LYS A 592 -62.39 -5.21 -4.11
N LYS A 593 -63.12 -4.27 -3.51
CA LYS A 593 -62.57 -3.41 -2.46
C LYS A 593 -62.50 -4.19 -1.15
N SER A 594 -61.32 -4.23 -0.54
CA SER A 594 -61.09 -4.84 0.77
C SER A 594 -60.53 -3.79 1.72
N ALA A 595 -61.39 -3.21 2.57
CA ALA A 595 -61.06 -2.03 3.38
C ALA A 595 -60.50 -0.86 2.53
N THR A 596 -59.21 -0.55 2.63
CA THR A 596 -58.51 0.48 1.85
C THR A 596 -57.80 -0.06 0.61
N ASP A 597 -57.82 -1.37 0.41
CA ASP A 597 -57.02 -2.07 -0.60
C ASP A 597 -57.89 -2.54 -1.77
N LEU A 598 -57.25 -2.78 -2.91
CA LEU A 598 -57.85 -3.40 -4.08
C LEU A 598 -57.42 -4.87 -4.15
N LEU A 599 -58.39 -5.80 -4.17
CA LEU A 599 -58.14 -7.22 -4.31
C LEU A 599 -58.59 -7.70 -5.69
N LEU A 600 -57.67 -8.29 -6.44
CA LEU A 600 -57.93 -9.01 -7.70
C LEU A 600 -57.80 -10.51 -7.41
N THR A 601 -58.79 -11.31 -7.82
CA THR A 601 -58.76 -12.78 -7.65
C THR A 601 -58.84 -13.47 -9.00
N PHE A 602 -58.00 -14.49 -9.19
CA PHE A 602 -57.80 -15.26 -10.41
C PHE A 602 -57.98 -16.76 -10.13
N GLY A 603 -59.20 -17.17 -9.77
CA GLY A 603 -59.43 -18.53 -9.29
C GLY A 603 -58.81 -18.75 -7.90
N THR A 604 -57.68 -19.46 -7.83
CA THR A 604 -56.95 -19.72 -6.57
C THR A 604 -55.91 -18.66 -6.23
N ASP A 605 -55.50 -17.85 -7.19
CA ASP A 605 -54.44 -16.85 -7.02
C ASP A 605 -55.05 -15.45 -6.80
N SER A 606 -54.28 -14.51 -6.25
CA SER A 606 -54.75 -13.13 -6.03
C SER A 606 -53.64 -12.12 -5.99
N ILE A 607 -53.96 -10.87 -6.35
CA ILE A 607 -53.12 -9.69 -6.09
C ILE A 607 -53.87 -8.74 -5.17
N THR A 608 -53.23 -8.33 -4.08
CA THR A 608 -53.70 -7.25 -3.19
C THR A 608 -52.87 -6.00 -3.40
N ILE A 609 -53.47 -4.92 -3.88
CA ILE A 609 -52.81 -3.61 -4.01
C ILE A 609 -53.18 -2.76 -2.79
N LYS A 610 -52.18 -2.46 -1.97
CA LYS A 610 -52.38 -1.73 -0.72
C LYS A 610 -52.79 -0.29 -0.96
N ASN A 611 -53.61 0.25 -0.08
CA ASN A 611 -53.96 1.67 0.01
C ASN A 611 -54.61 2.28 -1.25
N TRP A 612 -55.06 1.47 -2.21
CA TRP A 612 -55.72 1.92 -3.43
C TRP A 612 -56.86 2.91 -3.19
N PHE A 613 -57.62 2.70 -2.11
CA PHE A 613 -58.76 3.51 -1.68
C PHE A 613 -58.47 4.33 -0.41
N SER A 614 -57.19 4.66 -0.14
CA SER A 614 -56.81 5.46 1.03
C SER A 614 -57.51 6.82 1.05
N THR A 615 -57.88 7.28 2.24
CA THR A 615 -58.44 8.63 2.43
C THR A 615 -57.37 9.71 2.48
N ASN A 616 -56.10 9.34 2.67
CA ASN A 616 -54.97 10.25 2.51
C ASN A 616 -54.65 10.38 1.01
N LEU A 617 -54.72 11.61 0.48
CA LEU A 617 -54.53 11.88 -0.95
C LEU A 617 -53.17 11.39 -1.46
N ASP A 618 -52.10 11.65 -0.72
CA ASP A 618 -50.74 11.30 -1.14
C ASP A 618 -50.53 9.80 -1.14
N THR A 619 -50.96 9.13 -0.06
CA THR A 619 -50.91 7.68 0.02
C THR A 619 -51.74 7.03 -1.07
N LYS A 620 -52.92 7.57 -1.39
CA LYS A 620 -53.77 7.07 -2.47
C LYS A 620 -53.07 7.21 -3.81
N LEU A 621 -52.56 8.41 -4.13
CA LEU A 621 -51.91 8.69 -5.41
C LEU A 621 -50.65 7.84 -5.60
N SER A 622 -49.81 7.67 -4.57
CA SER A 622 -48.59 6.86 -4.70
C SER A 622 -48.84 5.35 -4.71
N SER A 623 -49.99 4.88 -4.22
CA SER A 623 -50.24 3.44 -4.08
C SER A 623 -51.03 2.83 -5.25
N GLN A 624 -51.68 3.65 -6.07
CA GLN A 624 -52.46 3.17 -7.22
C GLN A 624 -51.56 2.72 -8.36
N ILE A 625 -51.99 1.67 -9.08
CA ILE A 625 -51.43 1.21 -10.35
C ILE A 625 -52.22 1.85 -11.48
N ASP A 626 -51.55 2.38 -12.49
CA ASP A 626 -52.20 3.13 -13.58
C ASP A 626 -52.78 2.20 -14.64
N ILE A 627 -52.06 1.14 -14.97
CA ILE A 627 -52.36 0.26 -16.11
C ILE A 627 -52.38 -1.20 -15.68
N PHE A 628 -53.43 -1.91 -16.07
CA PHE A 628 -53.54 -3.36 -15.96
C PHE A 628 -53.54 -3.96 -17.37
N GLN A 629 -52.40 -4.48 -17.80
CA GLN A 629 -52.15 -4.92 -19.17
C GLN A 629 -52.34 -6.44 -19.33
N PHE A 630 -53.07 -6.85 -20.36
CA PHE A 630 -53.31 -8.25 -20.70
C PHE A 630 -52.47 -8.73 -21.89
N ALA A 631 -52.26 -10.05 -21.98
CA ALA A 631 -51.50 -10.68 -23.06
C ALA A 631 -52.10 -10.46 -24.48
N ASP A 632 -53.42 -10.22 -24.57
CA ASP A 632 -54.11 -9.93 -25.84
C ASP A 632 -53.95 -8.46 -26.30
N GLY A 633 -53.22 -7.64 -25.54
CA GLY A 633 -52.99 -6.22 -25.80
C GLY A 633 -54.09 -5.30 -25.27
N SER A 634 -55.17 -5.82 -24.69
CA SER A 634 -56.15 -4.99 -23.97
C SER A 634 -55.59 -4.47 -22.65
N SER A 635 -56.19 -3.43 -22.07
CA SER A 635 -55.79 -2.89 -20.78
C SER A 635 -56.96 -2.25 -20.02
N TRP A 636 -56.89 -2.26 -18.70
CA TRP A 636 -57.71 -1.41 -17.84
C TRP A 636 -56.89 -0.27 -17.26
N LEU A 637 -57.51 0.90 -17.14
CA LEU A 637 -56.94 2.04 -16.45
C LEU A 637 -57.43 2.10 -15.00
N ALA A 638 -56.67 2.76 -14.11
CA ALA A 638 -57.10 3.01 -12.74
C ALA A 638 -58.51 3.63 -12.64
N ALA A 639 -58.88 4.50 -13.59
CA ALA A 639 -60.19 5.10 -13.70
C ALA A 639 -61.30 4.06 -13.95
N ASP A 640 -61.05 3.08 -14.82
CA ASP A 640 -62.00 1.99 -15.12
C ASP A 640 -62.28 1.15 -13.87
N ILE A 641 -61.22 0.82 -13.13
CA ILE A 641 -61.32 0.09 -11.86
C ILE A 641 -62.15 0.87 -10.84
N ASN A 642 -61.87 2.17 -10.69
CA ASN A 642 -62.60 3.02 -9.74
C ASN A 642 -64.07 3.17 -10.13
N ALA A 643 -64.38 3.37 -11.41
CA ALA A 643 -65.75 3.44 -11.93
C ALA A 643 -66.51 2.11 -11.75
N HIS A 644 -65.84 0.99 -11.95
CA HIS A 644 -66.44 -0.33 -11.72
C HIS A 644 -66.81 -0.55 -10.25
N ILE A 645 -65.90 -0.23 -9.34
CA ILE A 645 -66.09 -0.47 -7.90
C ILE A 645 -67.06 0.53 -7.28
N ASN A 646 -66.99 1.81 -7.64
CA ASN A 646 -67.80 2.86 -7.00
C ASN A 646 -69.17 3.03 -7.66
N ASP A 647 -69.24 2.87 -9.00
CA ASP A 647 -70.42 3.25 -9.79
C ASP A 647 -71.08 2.04 -10.48
N GLY A 648 -70.52 0.84 -10.33
CA GLY A 648 -71.04 -0.40 -10.92
C GLY A 648 -70.91 -0.46 -12.44
N ILE A 649 -70.05 0.38 -13.03
CA ILE A 649 -69.82 0.42 -14.48
C ILE A 649 -69.08 -0.85 -14.91
N PRO A 650 -69.54 -1.62 -15.91
CA PRO A 650 -68.83 -2.80 -16.37
C PRO A 650 -67.43 -2.45 -16.88
N LEU A 651 -66.42 -3.26 -16.51
CA LEU A 651 -65.06 -3.08 -17.00
C LEU A 651 -65.01 -3.22 -18.53
N PRO A 652 -64.20 -2.40 -19.23
CA PRO A 652 -64.10 -2.48 -20.67
C PRO A 652 -63.54 -3.85 -21.09
N VAL A 653 -64.15 -4.42 -22.13
CA VAL A 653 -63.75 -5.72 -22.73
C VAL A 653 -63.07 -5.49 -24.10
N PHE A 654 -62.58 -4.29 -24.36
CA PHE A 654 -62.04 -3.92 -25.67
C PHE A 654 -60.52 -4.03 -25.72
N SER A 655 -60.01 -4.73 -26.73
CA SER A 655 -58.65 -4.54 -27.25
C SER A 655 -58.62 -3.22 -28.03
N SER A 656 -58.00 -2.17 -27.49
CA SER A 656 -57.62 -1.07 -28.37
C SER A 656 -56.42 -1.55 -29.19
N ASN A 657 -56.61 -1.78 -30.50
CA ASN A 657 -55.50 -1.97 -31.46
C ASN A 657 -54.70 -0.68 -31.68
N ALA A 658 -54.66 0.23 -30.70
CA ALA A 658 -53.83 1.42 -30.75
C ALA A 658 -52.41 0.99 -30.33
N PRO A 659 -51.39 1.17 -31.18
CA PRO A 659 -50.01 0.98 -30.74
C PRO A 659 -49.75 1.89 -29.53
N ILE A 660 -48.96 1.43 -28.55
CA ILE A 660 -48.69 2.16 -27.30
C ILE A 660 -48.13 3.58 -27.58
N SER A 661 -47.52 3.79 -28.75
CA SER A 661 -47.10 5.10 -29.27
C SER A 661 -48.24 6.10 -29.52
N ASN A 662 -49.51 5.67 -29.55
CA ASN A 662 -50.68 6.53 -29.70
C ASN A 662 -51.26 7.00 -28.36
N PHE A 663 -50.77 6.51 -27.21
CA PHE A 663 -51.23 6.99 -25.91
C PHE A 663 -50.71 8.41 -25.60
N THR A 664 -49.73 8.92 -26.33
CA THR A 664 -49.26 10.31 -26.22
C THR A 664 -50.26 11.34 -26.77
N LEU A 665 -51.34 10.94 -27.47
CA LEU A 665 -52.27 11.88 -28.12
C LEU A 665 -53.74 11.78 -27.67
N ILE A 666 -54.16 10.77 -26.91
CA ILE A 666 -55.59 10.55 -26.58
C ILE A 666 -56.00 11.16 -25.22
N THR A 667 -55.11 11.80 -24.47
CA THR A 667 -55.49 12.55 -23.24
C THR A 667 -56.10 13.94 -23.51
N GLN A 668 -56.28 14.37 -24.76
CA GLN A 668 -56.90 15.66 -25.08
C GLN A 668 -58.38 15.62 -25.53
N SER A 669 -59.04 14.46 -25.64
CA SER A 669 -60.40 14.44 -26.19
C SER A 669 -61.29 13.29 -25.70
N VAL A 670 -61.60 13.25 -24.41
CA VAL A 670 -62.89 12.72 -23.93
C VAL A 670 -63.47 13.67 -22.88
N SER A 671 -63.68 14.92 -23.30
CA SER A 671 -64.74 15.74 -22.72
C SER A 671 -65.96 15.63 -23.65
N ALA A 672 -67.10 15.29 -23.05
CA ALA A 672 -68.44 15.23 -23.65
C ALA A 672 -68.83 13.95 -24.43
N PHE A 673 -69.41 12.97 -23.72
CA PHE A 673 -70.77 12.52 -24.06
C PHE A 673 -71.43 11.72 -22.90
N VAL A 674 -71.81 12.42 -21.82
CA VAL A 674 -73.00 12.04 -21.04
C VAL A 674 -73.74 13.34 -20.75
N ALA A 675 -74.95 13.45 -21.28
CA ALA A 675 -75.82 14.59 -21.02
C ALA A 675 -76.31 14.55 -19.57
N SER A 676 -75.91 15.53 -18.77
CA SER A 676 -76.69 16.01 -17.63
C SER A 676 -76.28 17.45 -17.32
N ASP A 677 -77.27 18.35 -17.35
CA ASP A 677 -77.18 19.71 -16.82
C ASP A 677 -76.85 19.65 -15.32
N ASP A 678 -75.58 19.71 -14.93
CA ASP A 678 -75.18 20.31 -13.66
C ASP A 678 -73.71 20.77 -13.74
N ASP A 679 -73.52 22.06 -13.47
CA ASP A 679 -72.29 22.80 -13.72
C ASP A 679 -71.50 22.85 -12.39
N SER A 680 -70.77 21.78 -12.07
CA SER A 680 -69.70 21.83 -11.06
C SER A 680 -68.74 20.65 -11.18
N ASP A 681 -67.45 20.97 -11.26
CA ASP A 681 -66.27 20.09 -11.21
C ASP A 681 -65.79 19.48 -12.54
N ALA A 682 -65.41 20.35 -13.47
CA ALA A 682 -64.44 19.99 -14.50
C ALA A 682 -63.02 19.91 -13.89
N VAL A 683 -62.58 18.72 -13.50
CA VAL A 683 -61.17 18.43 -13.22
C VAL A 683 -60.49 18.08 -14.55
N THR A 684 -59.80 19.05 -15.14
CA THR A 684 -58.91 18.81 -16.29
C THR A 684 -57.57 18.26 -15.78
N CYS A 685 -57.32 16.97 -15.98
CA CYS A 685 -55.99 16.38 -15.79
C CYS A 685 -55.25 16.36 -17.14
N GLU A 686 -54.25 17.23 -17.30
CA GLU A 686 -53.26 17.11 -18.37
C GLU A 686 -52.19 16.10 -17.95
N LEU A 687 -52.20 14.91 -18.54
CA LEU A 687 -51.14 13.90 -18.44
C LEU A 687 -50.17 14.04 -19.62
N MET A 688 -48.88 14.27 -19.33
CA MET A 688 -47.79 14.05 -20.29
C MET A 688 -47.19 12.66 -20.06
N LEU A 689 -47.21 11.79 -21.07
CA LEU A 689 -46.63 10.45 -21.04
C LEU A 689 -45.31 10.42 -21.82
N ALA A 690 -44.25 9.87 -21.23
CA ALA A 690 -43.01 9.49 -21.92
C ALA A 690 -43.08 7.99 -22.31
N ASN A 691 -42.68 7.66 -23.54
CA ASN A 691 -42.72 6.31 -24.13
C ASN A 691 -41.80 5.30 -23.40
N PRO A 692 -42.28 4.09 -23.07
CA PRO A 692 -41.45 2.89 -23.05
C PRO A 692 -41.57 2.15 -24.40
N LEU A 693 -40.46 1.99 -25.11
CA LEU A 693 -40.35 1.21 -26.35
C LEU A 693 -40.67 -0.28 -26.12
N PRO A 694 -41.38 -0.98 -27.04
CA PRO A 694 -41.33 -2.43 -27.13
C PRO A 694 -40.65 -2.86 -28.44
N HIS A 695 -39.57 -3.64 -28.33
CA HIS A 695 -39.11 -4.51 -29.41
C HIS A 695 -38.87 -5.91 -28.87
N PHE A 696 -39.85 -6.80 -29.01
CA PHE A 696 -39.62 -8.24 -29.11
C PHE A 696 -40.39 -8.76 -30.31
N ASN A 697 -39.64 -9.12 -31.37
CA ASN A 697 -40.17 -9.84 -32.52
C ASN A 697 -40.40 -11.30 -32.12
N HIS A 698 -41.66 -11.72 -32.06
CA HIS A 698 -42.01 -13.14 -32.12
C HIS A 698 -41.87 -13.62 -33.56
N SER A 699 -40.83 -14.40 -33.86
CA SER A 699 -40.86 -15.35 -34.97
C SER A 699 -40.66 -16.75 -34.42
N ILE A 700 -41.77 -17.45 -34.15
CA ILE A 700 -41.81 -18.91 -34.10
C ILE A 700 -42.82 -19.37 -35.14
N LYS A 701 -42.32 -19.93 -36.23
CA LYS A 701 -43.03 -20.96 -37.01
C LYS A 701 -41.99 -21.97 -37.51
N ALA A 702 -42.13 -23.20 -37.01
CA ALA A 702 -41.56 -24.48 -37.46
C ALA A 702 -40.03 -24.56 -37.58
#